data_AF-A0A0G4PNP0-F1
#
_entry.id   AF-A0A0G4PNP0-F1
#
_cell.length_a   1.000
_cell.length_b   1.000
_cell.length_c   1.000
_cell.angle_alpha   90.00
_cell.angle_beta   90.00
_cell.angle_gamma   90.00
#
_symmetry.space_group_name_H-M   'P 1'
#
loop_
_entity.id
_entity.type
_entity.pdbx_description
1 polymer ?
#
loop_
_entity_poly.entity_id
_entity_poly.type
_entity_poly.pdbx_seq_one_letter_code
_entity_poly.pdbx_strand_id
1 'polypeptide(L)'
;MSEIMPTHPAITATGVKQPLTLVQVPTPQPKQHEVQVRIEWVPSAPLDVYQVDAGLMAQFPQTIGNSGVGTVVAVGPGVERLRIGDQVFGFFFHNEKEKGQQVYVTAPDHLFGKVPPGLSLAAAATLPTNVVTAFLTISDKLGFELPWPRPSGFSPKDQNIPILVWGAASSVGQFAVQILKYWGYTNIIATASPRHHSKIKGYGAKHVINYKDPDAVTSILNVLSTESPSIPLRVFDCVGSKFGSLQHIAKIATPPGSIVAAVLPVVVRSPSEKGGVQVSLDVAGEAPWMPGVETHGIVSYAFEADPFLKDHLLPDIIPGLIALGAIEPNKYREIEGDSLLERATTALDTLRSGQVSGERLVWKVWTENEFPQFNLRLHDSPIAEDRLTLPKMARFTIESWMRIVNGVRDIRCDDFRESKLAYHRLRVTSTDTDGTDVNPGRAQTDQIKSLIRTFLEDIGFDRSIHVVKDHEMKIAVWQYFQSLDLGEKNEKSVQQTLDPSVNFAYHGYTSLPFQVRVLGAIQFLYMFLVDDVAEEFIEELQAFGQNFVLNQLHKHPILIGLDSHLRNLSNYYGPYCHSVMIKGTLDYINGRVIEHKIKQSNFKFSSESRLMPMFLRTKVGGAEIMIHFLYPNSVFPEEEYVMQYFPVTLELVLFIDFTNDILSYYKEFCLDDETGNFVANFADAHHVQHLDVLRYLTSYTPTVTKSAYEQLRNSPLLLALVKNFTQGMIMLFTAHRRYHLVELFADEQYLPAYNEDA
;
A
#
# COMPACT_ATOMS: atom_id res chain seq x y z
N MET A 1 5.52 2.16 -40.43
CA MET A 1 4.81 2.01 -39.14
C MET A 1 3.48 2.72 -39.30
N SER A 2 2.35 2.05 -39.07
CA SER A 2 1.08 2.75 -38.91
C SER A 2 1.22 3.66 -37.68
N GLU A 3 0.81 4.91 -37.82
CA GLU A 3 0.90 5.91 -36.75
C GLU A 3 0.06 5.42 -35.56
N ILE A 4 0.69 5.28 -34.38
CA ILE A 4 -0.02 4.90 -33.15
C ILE A 4 -1.01 6.00 -32.83
N MET A 5 -2.30 5.66 -32.72
CA MET A 5 -3.36 6.63 -32.49
C MET A 5 -3.19 7.29 -31.12
N PRO A 6 -3.34 8.63 -30.99
CA PRO A 6 -3.15 9.34 -29.72
C PRO A 6 -4.19 8.97 -28.65
N THR A 7 -5.36 8.52 -29.08
CA THR A 7 -6.40 7.92 -28.25
C THR A 7 -6.90 6.63 -28.87
N HIS A 8 -7.52 5.77 -28.06
CA HIS A 8 -8.09 4.52 -28.54
C HIS A 8 -9.32 4.08 -27.72
N PRO A 9 -10.19 3.22 -28.29
CA PRO A 9 -11.39 2.80 -27.59
C PRO A 9 -11.13 1.85 -26.41
N ALA A 10 -11.87 2.06 -25.34
CA ALA A 10 -11.86 1.25 -24.12
C ALA A 10 -13.28 1.00 -23.59
N ILE A 11 -13.47 -0.14 -22.95
CA ILE A 11 -14.70 -0.48 -22.25
C ILE A 11 -14.63 0.04 -20.81
N THR A 12 -15.58 0.87 -20.44
CA THR A 12 -15.65 1.52 -19.14
C THR A 12 -16.97 1.23 -18.43
N ALA A 13 -16.87 0.87 -17.15
CA ALA A 13 -17.99 0.87 -16.23
C ALA A 13 -18.14 2.27 -15.63
N THR A 14 -19.35 2.81 -15.61
CA THR A 14 -19.63 4.21 -15.19
C THR A 14 -20.27 4.32 -13.82
N GLY A 15 -20.68 3.20 -13.23
CA GLY A 15 -21.32 3.13 -11.92
C GLY A 15 -21.76 1.70 -11.61
N VAL A 16 -22.11 1.45 -10.35
CA VAL A 16 -22.62 0.15 -9.92
C VAL A 16 -23.88 -0.22 -10.71
N LYS A 17 -23.86 -1.40 -11.34
CA LYS A 17 -24.94 -1.96 -12.18
C LYS A 17 -25.36 -1.09 -13.36
N GLN A 18 -24.54 -0.11 -13.75
CA GLN A 18 -24.77 0.66 -14.97
C GLN A 18 -24.34 -0.14 -16.20
N PRO A 19 -24.96 0.10 -17.38
CA PRO A 19 -24.49 -0.47 -18.63
C PRO A 19 -23.02 -0.11 -18.89
N LEU A 20 -22.28 -1.04 -19.50
CA LEU A 20 -20.95 -0.74 -19.99
C LEU A 20 -21.02 0.35 -21.06
N THR A 21 -19.95 1.13 -21.16
CA THR A 21 -19.84 2.21 -22.13
C THR A 21 -18.53 2.07 -22.92
N LEU A 22 -18.56 2.56 -24.15
CA LEU A 22 -17.37 2.68 -24.99
C LEU A 22 -16.87 4.12 -24.90
N VAL A 23 -15.63 4.32 -24.48
CA VAL A 23 -15.00 5.64 -24.36
C VAL A 23 -13.67 5.67 -25.11
N GLN A 24 -13.17 6.87 -25.43
CA GLN A 24 -11.82 7.07 -25.95
C GLN A 24 -10.88 7.41 -24.80
N VAL A 25 -9.79 6.65 -24.66
CA VAL A 25 -8.76 6.89 -23.64
C VAL A 25 -7.41 7.23 -24.29
N PRO A 26 -6.49 7.91 -23.58
CA PRO A 26 -5.15 8.20 -24.11
C PRO A 26 -4.36 6.94 -24.45
N THR A 27 -3.50 7.01 -25.46
CA THR A 27 -2.53 5.96 -25.80
C THR A 27 -1.12 6.40 -25.37
N PRO A 28 -0.73 6.22 -24.09
CA PRO A 28 0.56 6.69 -23.60
C PRO A 28 1.70 5.92 -24.25
N GLN A 29 2.79 6.62 -24.60
CA GLN A 29 4.02 5.97 -25.05
C GLN A 29 4.67 5.19 -23.89
N PRO A 30 5.29 4.02 -24.15
CA PRO A 30 5.92 3.23 -23.11
C PRO A 30 7.11 3.97 -22.49
N LYS A 31 7.14 4.02 -21.16
CA LYS A 31 8.28 4.54 -20.37
C LYS A 31 9.36 3.47 -20.20
N GLN A 32 10.40 3.79 -19.44
CA GLN A 32 11.45 2.83 -19.10
C GLN A 32 10.86 1.54 -18.51
N HIS A 33 11.34 0.38 -18.98
CA HIS A 33 10.85 -0.96 -18.65
C HIS A 33 9.38 -1.23 -18.98
N GLU A 34 8.72 -0.39 -19.78
CA GLU A 34 7.35 -0.63 -20.25
C GLU A 34 7.32 -1.06 -21.72
N VAL A 35 6.30 -1.83 -22.08
CA VAL A 35 5.94 -2.12 -23.47
C VAL A 35 4.52 -1.67 -23.75
N GLN A 36 4.27 -1.27 -24.99
CA GLN A 36 2.93 -1.04 -25.48
C GLN A 36 2.50 -2.22 -26.36
N VAL A 37 1.34 -2.78 -26.04
CA VAL A 37 0.77 -3.95 -26.71
C VAL A 37 -0.57 -3.57 -27.30
N ARG A 38 -0.74 -3.84 -28.60
CA ARG A 38 -2.06 -3.80 -29.24
C ARG A 38 -2.80 -5.08 -28.87
N ILE A 39 -3.83 -4.95 -28.04
CA ILE A 39 -4.61 -6.09 -27.56
C ILE A 39 -5.51 -6.61 -28.68
N GLU A 40 -5.44 -7.91 -28.92
CA GLU A 40 -6.21 -8.64 -29.93
C GLU A 40 -7.37 -9.39 -29.26
N TRP A 41 -7.09 -10.04 -28.11
CA TRP A 41 -8.03 -10.88 -27.39
C TRP A 41 -8.01 -10.60 -25.89
N VAL A 42 -9.17 -10.70 -25.26
CA VAL A 42 -9.31 -10.59 -23.81
C VAL A 42 -10.19 -11.71 -23.27
N PRO A 43 -9.89 -12.22 -22.06
CA PRO A 43 -10.80 -13.07 -21.31
C PRO A 43 -11.76 -12.23 -20.46
N SER A 44 -13.01 -12.69 -20.32
CA SER A 44 -13.89 -12.17 -19.26
C SER A 44 -13.83 -13.05 -18.00
N ALA A 45 -13.86 -12.41 -16.83
CA ALA A 45 -13.73 -13.02 -15.52
C ALA A 45 -14.96 -12.78 -14.64
N PRO A 46 -15.28 -13.67 -13.69
CA PRO A 46 -16.27 -13.37 -12.64
C PRO A 46 -15.98 -12.05 -11.90
N LEU A 47 -14.69 -11.70 -11.75
CA LEU A 47 -14.29 -10.41 -11.17
C LEU A 47 -14.85 -9.21 -11.94
N ASP A 48 -14.95 -9.28 -13.28
CA ASP A 48 -15.54 -8.19 -14.07
C ASP A 48 -16.99 -7.96 -13.65
N VAL A 49 -17.75 -9.04 -13.39
CA VAL A 49 -19.12 -8.97 -12.86
C VAL A 49 -19.13 -8.35 -11.47
N TYR A 50 -18.20 -8.72 -10.59
CA TYR A 50 -18.15 -8.19 -9.23
C TYR A 50 -17.76 -6.71 -9.20
N GLN A 51 -16.84 -6.28 -10.08
CA GLN A 51 -16.48 -4.88 -10.24
C GLN A 51 -17.69 -4.06 -10.69
N VAL A 52 -18.40 -4.52 -11.74
CA VAL A 52 -19.55 -3.79 -12.30
C VAL A 52 -20.78 -3.83 -11.38
N ASP A 53 -21.11 -4.99 -10.80
CA ASP A 53 -22.39 -5.19 -10.13
C ASP A 53 -22.34 -4.99 -8.61
N ALA A 54 -21.17 -5.11 -8.00
CA ALA A 54 -20.96 -4.90 -6.56
C ALA A 54 -20.06 -3.70 -6.23
N GLY A 55 -19.46 -3.04 -7.24
CA GLY A 55 -18.47 -1.98 -7.00
C GLY A 55 -17.20 -2.50 -6.32
N LEU A 56 -16.94 -3.82 -6.37
CA LEU A 56 -15.79 -4.41 -5.72
C LEU A 56 -14.51 -3.87 -6.36
N MET A 57 -13.66 -3.19 -5.58
CA MET A 57 -12.42 -2.60 -6.10
C MET A 57 -12.64 -1.73 -7.36
N ALA A 58 -13.74 -0.97 -7.38
CA ALA A 58 -14.09 -0.12 -8.51
C ALA A 58 -14.14 1.36 -8.09
N GLN A 59 -13.52 2.23 -8.88
CA GLN A 59 -13.66 3.69 -8.79
C GLN A 59 -14.25 4.20 -10.10
N PHE A 60 -15.56 4.42 -10.13
CA PHE A 60 -16.23 4.77 -11.38
C PHE A 60 -16.03 6.25 -11.77
N PRO A 61 -15.85 6.57 -13.07
CA PRO A 61 -15.75 5.63 -14.20
C PRO A 61 -14.39 4.90 -14.25
N GLN A 62 -14.41 3.62 -14.60
CA GLN A 62 -13.20 2.78 -14.65
C GLN A 62 -13.20 1.84 -15.86
N THR A 63 -12.05 1.72 -16.50
CA THR A 63 -11.75 0.72 -17.53
C THR A 63 -11.64 -0.66 -16.89
N ILE A 64 -12.18 -1.68 -17.56
CA ILE A 64 -12.26 -3.04 -16.99
C ILE A 64 -11.36 -4.05 -17.71
N GLY A 65 -11.26 -5.24 -17.13
CA GLY A 65 -10.43 -6.34 -17.61
C GLY A 65 -9.02 -6.29 -17.05
N ASN A 66 -8.57 -7.44 -16.54
CA ASN A 66 -7.27 -7.55 -15.89
C ASN A 66 -6.32 -8.50 -16.65
N SER A 67 -6.61 -8.80 -17.91
CA SER A 67 -5.74 -9.61 -18.78
C SER A 67 -6.03 -9.33 -20.24
N GLY A 68 -5.05 -9.62 -21.09
CA GLY A 68 -5.19 -9.49 -22.53
C GLY A 68 -4.06 -10.21 -23.25
N VAL A 69 -4.25 -10.43 -24.54
CA VAL A 69 -3.28 -11.03 -25.46
C VAL A 69 -3.21 -10.18 -26.70
N GLY A 70 -2.00 -9.90 -27.17
CA GLY A 70 -1.81 -9.00 -28.28
C GLY A 70 -0.41 -9.04 -28.86
N THR A 71 -0.11 -8.03 -29.66
CA THR A 71 1.20 -7.86 -30.31
C THR A 71 1.90 -6.63 -29.76
N VAL A 72 3.17 -6.75 -29.41
CA VAL A 72 4.00 -5.61 -28.99
C VAL A 72 4.17 -4.64 -30.16
N VAL A 73 3.79 -3.38 -29.98
CA VAL A 73 3.86 -2.34 -31.03
C VAL A 73 4.89 -1.25 -30.72
N ALA A 74 5.25 -1.06 -29.45
CA ALA A 74 6.34 -0.19 -29.04
C ALA A 74 7.01 -0.73 -27.77
N VAL A 75 8.29 -0.39 -27.60
CA VAL A 75 9.10 -0.78 -26.42
C VAL A 75 9.76 0.46 -25.85
N GLY A 76 9.72 0.61 -24.53
CA GLY A 76 10.43 1.66 -23.83
C GLY A 76 11.89 1.31 -23.56
N PRO A 77 12.71 2.29 -23.10
CA PRO A 77 14.10 2.04 -22.74
C PRO A 77 14.26 0.94 -21.68
N GLY A 78 15.32 0.13 -21.76
CA GLY A 78 15.62 -0.90 -20.75
C GLY A 78 14.79 -2.18 -20.84
N VAL A 79 13.91 -2.32 -21.84
CA VAL A 79 13.24 -3.59 -22.13
C VAL A 79 14.17 -4.49 -22.94
N GLU A 80 14.56 -5.63 -22.36
CA GLU A 80 15.47 -6.58 -23.00
C GLU A 80 14.76 -7.85 -23.51
N ARG A 81 13.67 -8.26 -22.85
CA ARG A 81 13.00 -9.55 -23.08
C ARG A 81 12.03 -9.54 -24.26
N LEU A 82 11.44 -8.38 -24.55
CA LEU A 82 10.38 -8.22 -25.53
C LEU A 82 10.80 -7.25 -26.65
N ARG A 83 10.31 -7.50 -27.86
CA ARG A 83 10.52 -6.63 -29.02
C ARG A 83 9.23 -6.43 -29.79
N ILE A 84 9.20 -5.36 -30.59
CA ILE A 84 8.09 -5.08 -31.52
C ILE A 84 7.84 -6.31 -32.40
N GLY A 85 6.57 -6.69 -32.52
CA GLY A 85 6.11 -7.87 -33.27
C GLY A 85 5.99 -9.15 -32.43
N ASP A 86 6.51 -9.19 -31.21
CA ASP A 86 6.30 -10.34 -30.33
C ASP A 86 4.81 -10.44 -29.94
N GLN A 87 4.28 -11.67 -29.95
CA GLN A 87 2.95 -11.98 -29.43
C GLN A 87 3.05 -12.29 -27.94
N VAL A 88 2.28 -11.57 -27.12
CA VAL A 88 2.35 -11.65 -25.67
C VAL A 88 0.96 -11.76 -25.03
N PHE A 89 0.91 -12.43 -23.88
CA PHE A 89 -0.23 -12.37 -22.96
C PHE A 89 0.20 -11.62 -21.70
N GLY A 90 -0.75 -10.98 -21.00
CA GLY A 90 -0.44 -10.24 -19.78
C GLY A 90 -1.56 -10.24 -18.75
N PHE A 91 -1.20 -9.85 -17.53
CA PHE A 91 -2.07 -9.73 -16.37
C PHE A 91 -1.87 -8.35 -15.74
N PHE A 92 -2.97 -7.61 -15.52
CA PHE A 92 -2.93 -6.16 -15.36
C PHE A 92 -3.77 -5.68 -14.18
N PHE A 93 -3.17 -4.99 -13.21
CA PHE A 93 -3.89 -4.56 -12.01
C PHE A 93 -3.49 -3.18 -11.46
N HIS A 94 -2.43 -2.51 -11.93
CA HIS A 94 -1.94 -1.29 -11.26
C HIS A 94 -2.78 -0.05 -11.52
N ASN A 95 -3.21 0.17 -12.77
CA ASN A 95 -3.83 1.43 -13.17
C ASN A 95 -4.65 1.29 -14.48
N GLU A 96 -5.31 2.39 -14.88
CA GLU A 96 -6.23 2.44 -16.02
C GLU A 96 -5.59 2.11 -17.37
N LYS A 97 -4.36 2.57 -17.64
CA LYS A 97 -3.67 2.32 -18.93
C LYS A 97 -3.24 0.86 -19.11
N GLU A 98 -3.34 0.06 -18.06
CA GLU A 98 -2.99 -1.35 -18.07
C GLU A 98 -4.21 -2.26 -18.32
N LYS A 99 -5.44 -1.77 -18.14
CA LYS A 99 -6.65 -2.61 -18.19
C LYS A 99 -6.82 -3.29 -19.55
N GLY A 100 -7.20 -4.56 -19.55
CA GLY A 100 -7.18 -5.40 -20.75
C GLY A 100 -8.27 -5.07 -21.79
N GLN A 101 -9.47 -4.60 -21.37
CA GLN A 101 -10.58 -4.35 -22.29
C GLN A 101 -10.47 -2.98 -22.99
N GLN A 102 -9.31 -2.73 -23.61
CA GLN A 102 -9.01 -1.56 -24.42
C GLN A 102 -8.03 -1.93 -25.54
N VAL A 103 -8.01 -1.16 -26.63
CA VAL A 103 -7.20 -1.48 -27.83
C VAL A 103 -5.69 -1.49 -27.58
N TYR A 104 -5.16 -0.60 -26.72
CA TYR A 104 -3.74 -0.58 -26.38
C TYR A 104 -3.51 -0.62 -24.88
N VAL A 105 -2.66 -1.55 -24.44
CA VAL A 105 -2.19 -1.61 -23.06
C VAL A 105 -0.74 -1.17 -23.02
N THR A 106 -0.40 -0.28 -22.08
CA THR A 106 1.00 0.11 -21.82
C THR A 106 1.35 -0.22 -20.37
N ALA A 107 2.22 -1.21 -20.17
CA ALA A 107 2.53 -1.75 -18.86
C ALA A 107 3.99 -2.22 -18.75
N PRO A 108 4.52 -2.40 -17.52
CA PRO A 108 5.84 -2.99 -17.29
C PRO A 108 6.05 -4.33 -18.00
N ASP A 109 7.26 -4.58 -18.51
CA ASP A 109 7.59 -5.77 -19.30
C ASP A 109 7.45 -7.09 -18.52
N HIS A 110 7.63 -7.06 -17.19
CA HIS A 110 7.47 -8.24 -16.33
C HIS A 110 6.01 -8.72 -16.19
N LEU A 111 5.03 -7.89 -16.57
CA LEU A 111 3.61 -8.27 -16.60
C LEU A 111 3.22 -9.06 -17.85
N PHE A 112 4.17 -9.37 -18.73
CA PHE A 112 3.93 -10.06 -19.98
C PHE A 112 4.74 -11.34 -20.11
N GLY A 113 4.10 -12.37 -20.66
CA GLY A 113 4.74 -13.60 -21.14
C GLY A 113 4.57 -13.73 -22.64
N LYS A 114 5.60 -14.26 -23.33
CA LYS A 114 5.49 -14.56 -24.77
C LYS A 114 4.51 -15.70 -25.00
N VAL A 115 3.66 -15.55 -26.01
CA VAL A 115 2.82 -16.64 -26.51
C VAL A 115 3.73 -17.67 -27.18
N PRO A 116 3.77 -18.93 -26.72
CA PRO A 116 4.59 -19.95 -27.36
C PRO A 116 4.17 -20.20 -28.83
N PRO A 117 5.12 -20.49 -29.73
CA PRO A 117 4.80 -20.77 -31.13
C PRO A 117 3.75 -21.89 -31.27
N GLY A 118 2.74 -21.67 -32.13
CA GLY A 118 1.68 -22.64 -32.39
C GLY A 118 0.49 -22.56 -31.42
N LEU A 119 0.58 -21.79 -30.33
CA LEU A 119 -0.56 -21.51 -29.47
C LEU A 119 -1.42 -20.37 -30.06
N SER A 120 -2.73 -20.58 -30.19
CA SER A 120 -3.63 -19.50 -30.65
C SER A 120 -3.76 -18.40 -29.60
N LEU A 121 -3.90 -17.14 -30.04
CA LEU A 121 -4.04 -15.99 -29.13
C LEU A 121 -5.30 -16.11 -28.24
N ALA A 122 -6.40 -16.64 -28.77
CA ALA A 122 -7.62 -16.90 -28.02
C ALA A 122 -7.40 -17.94 -26.90
N ALA A 123 -6.63 -19.01 -27.17
CA ALA A 123 -6.26 -19.98 -26.14
C ALA A 123 -5.31 -19.36 -25.10
N ALA A 124 -4.32 -18.58 -25.56
CA ALA A 124 -3.39 -17.86 -24.69
C ALA A 124 -4.12 -16.91 -23.73
N ALA A 125 -5.25 -16.31 -24.13
CA ALA A 125 -6.02 -15.41 -23.29
C ALA A 125 -6.59 -16.09 -22.03
N THR A 126 -6.67 -17.43 -22.01
CA THR A 126 -7.13 -18.18 -20.84
C THR A 126 -6.06 -18.33 -19.75
N LEU A 127 -4.80 -18.03 -20.05
CA LEU A 127 -3.66 -18.32 -19.17
C LEU A 127 -3.46 -17.30 -18.03
N PRO A 128 -3.34 -15.98 -18.28
CA PRO A 128 -2.60 -15.08 -17.38
C PRO A 128 -3.17 -15.05 -15.96
N THR A 129 -4.43 -14.62 -15.80
CA THR A 129 -5.08 -14.55 -14.48
C THR A 129 -5.11 -15.91 -13.79
N ASN A 130 -5.46 -16.98 -14.53
CA ASN A 130 -5.79 -18.26 -13.92
C ASN A 130 -4.56 -19.04 -13.49
N VAL A 131 -3.49 -19.02 -14.30
CA VAL A 131 -2.23 -19.67 -13.95
C VAL A 131 -1.53 -18.89 -12.84
N VAL A 132 -1.52 -17.55 -12.87
CA VAL A 132 -0.99 -16.73 -11.77
C VAL A 132 -1.69 -17.06 -10.46
N THR A 133 -3.03 -17.08 -10.47
CA THR A 133 -3.84 -17.42 -9.28
C THR A 133 -3.51 -18.82 -8.77
N ALA A 134 -3.45 -19.81 -9.65
CA ALA A 134 -3.17 -21.19 -9.26
C ALA A 134 -1.75 -21.34 -8.69
N PHE A 135 -0.75 -20.78 -9.39
CA PHE A 135 0.66 -20.90 -9.00
C PHE A 135 0.92 -20.22 -7.65
N LEU A 136 0.51 -18.95 -7.50
CA LEU A 136 0.64 -18.21 -6.24
C LEU A 136 -0.02 -18.96 -5.09
N THR A 137 -1.23 -19.47 -5.28
CA THR A 137 -1.95 -20.18 -4.20
C THR A 137 -1.21 -21.45 -3.77
N ILE A 138 -0.74 -22.23 -4.75
CA ILE A 138 -0.04 -23.49 -4.48
C ILE A 138 1.29 -23.23 -3.77
N SER A 139 2.09 -22.28 -4.25
CA SER A 139 3.41 -22.00 -3.66
C SER A 139 3.31 -21.24 -2.33
N ASP A 140 2.67 -20.07 -2.33
CA ASP A 140 2.73 -19.12 -1.21
C ASP A 140 1.74 -19.47 -0.09
N LYS A 141 0.50 -19.86 -0.43
CA LYS A 141 -0.54 -20.11 0.59
C LYS A 141 -0.65 -21.55 1.04
N LEU A 142 -0.40 -22.51 0.15
CA LEU A 142 -0.44 -23.94 0.50
C LEU A 142 0.96 -24.50 0.84
N GLY A 143 2.01 -23.73 0.60
CA GLY A 143 3.39 -24.07 0.99
C GLY A 143 4.02 -25.18 0.15
N PHE A 144 3.58 -25.37 -1.10
CA PHE A 144 4.15 -26.39 -1.97
C PHE A 144 5.45 -25.92 -2.65
N GLU A 145 6.43 -26.82 -2.71
CA GLU A 145 7.71 -26.59 -3.36
C GLU A 145 7.53 -26.61 -4.88
N LEU A 146 7.56 -25.44 -5.53
CA LEU A 146 7.49 -25.29 -6.99
C LEU A 146 8.80 -24.70 -7.58
N PRO A 147 9.97 -25.36 -7.44
CA PRO A 147 11.21 -24.82 -7.97
C PRO A 147 11.13 -24.65 -9.50
N TRP A 148 11.65 -23.53 -9.99
CA TRP A 148 11.74 -23.23 -11.42
C TRP A 148 13.17 -22.82 -11.83
N PRO A 149 13.72 -23.39 -12.92
CA PRO A 149 13.19 -24.54 -13.67
C PRO A 149 13.08 -25.79 -12.79
N ARG A 150 12.11 -26.68 -13.10
CA ARG A 150 11.94 -27.93 -12.33
C ARG A 150 13.18 -28.82 -12.49
N PRO A 151 13.91 -29.16 -11.39
CA PRO A 151 15.10 -30.00 -11.50
C PRO A 151 14.78 -31.41 -12.04
N SER A 152 15.71 -31.98 -12.80
CA SER A 152 15.58 -33.37 -13.26
C SER A 152 15.52 -34.32 -12.05
N GLY A 153 14.53 -35.23 -12.04
CA GLY A 153 14.32 -36.15 -10.92
C GLY A 153 13.73 -35.51 -9.66
N PHE A 154 13.25 -34.25 -9.72
CA PHE A 154 12.62 -33.61 -8.57
C PHE A 154 11.40 -34.40 -8.08
N SER A 155 11.40 -34.71 -6.78
CA SER A 155 10.28 -35.28 -6.06
C SER A 155 10.04 -34.44 -4.79
N PRO A 156 8.83 -33.91 -4.57
CA PRO A 156 8.54 -33.11 -3.39
C PRO A 156 8.53 -33.99 -2.14
N LYS A 157 8.93 -33.42 -0.99
CA LYS A 157 8.97 -34.16 0.29
C LYS A 157 7.59 -34.67 0.69
N ASP A 158 6.57 -33.83 0.50
CA ASP A 158 5.19 -34.12 0.87
C ASP A 158 4.36 -34.62 -0.32
N GLN A 159 4.96 -35.46 -1.18
CA GLN A 159 4.37 -35.93 -2.43
C GLN A 159 2.94 -36.48 -2.30
N ASN A 160 2.66 -37.15 -1.19
CA ASN A 160 1.41 -37.86 -0.94
C ASN A 160 0.48 -37.14 0.06
N ILE A 161 0.78 -35.89 0.46
CA ILE A 161 -0.11 -35.12 1.34
C ILE A 161 -1.50 -34.98 0.68
N PRO A 162 -2.61 -35.19 1.41
CA PRO A 162 -3.93 -35.08 0.82
C PRO A 162 -4.23 -33.64 0.41
N ILE A 163 -4.52 -33.47 -0.88
CA ILE A 163 -4.86 -32.18 -1.48
C ILE A 163 -6.31 -32.22 -1.93
N LEU A 164 -7.12 -31.27 -1.45
CA LEU A 164 -8.48 -31.08 -1.94
C LEU A 164 -8.54 -29.86 -2.87
N VAL A 165 -8.83 -30.07 -4.15
CA VAL A 165 -9.14 -28.99 -5.10
C VAL A 165 -10.65 -28.92 -5.27
N TRP A 166 -11.30 -28.00 -4.54
CA TRP A 166 -12.73 -27.79 -4.66
C TRP A 166 -13.04 -26.92 -5.90
N GLY A 167 -13.91 -27.42 -6.78
CA GLY A 167 -14.22 -26.76 -8.05
C GLY A 167 -13.13 -26.89 -9.10
N ALA A 168 -12.54 -28.09 -9.24
CA ALA A 168 -11.45 -28.37 -10.18
C ALA A 168 -11.79 -28.14 -11.66
N ALA A 169 -13.08 -28.06 -12.02
CA ALA A 169 -13.51 -27.71 -13.38
C ALA A 169 -13.53 -26.20 -13.68
N SER A 170 -13.33 -25.34 -12.67
CA SER A 170 -13.12 -23.91 -12.87
C SER A 170 -11.82 -23.64 -13.64
N SER A 171 -11.66 -22.43 -14.21
CA SER A 171 -10.43 -22.07 -14.93
C SER A 171 -9.17 -22.23 -14.06
N VAL A 172 -9.21 -21.72 -12.82
CA VAL A 172 -8.11 -21.84 -11.84
C VAL A 172 -7.91 -23.30 -11.43
N GLY A 173 -8.97 -24.02 -11.11
CA GLY A 173 -8.90 -25.42 -10.65
C GLY A 173 -8.28 -26.36 -11.68
N GLN A 174 -8.55 -26.15 -12.97
CA GLN A 174 -7.93 -26.94 -14.04
C GLN A 174 -6.41 -26.75 -14.08
N PHE A 175 -5.91 -25.53 -13.90
CA PHE A 175 -4.45 -25.30 -13.83
C PHE A 175 -3.87 -25.81 -12.52
N ALA A 176 -4.58 -25.67 -11.40
CA ALA A 176 -4.11 -26.15 -10.11
C ALA A 176 -3.80 -27.65 -10.13
N VAL A 177 -4.70 -28.47 -10.68
CA VAL A 177 -4.49 -29.92 -10.80
C VAL A 177 -3.28 -30.25 -11.69
N GLN A 178 -3.13 -29.55 -12.82
CA GLN A 178 -2.01 -29.78 -13.75
C GLN A 178 -0.66 -29.36 -13.15
N ILE A 179 -0.60 -28.20 -12.48
CA ILE A 179 0.59 -27.72 -11.77
C ILE A 179 0.99 -28.73 -10.69
N LEU A 180 0.06 -29.12 -9.82
CA LEU A 180 0.34 -30.10 -8.77
C LEU A 180 0.88 -31.43 -9.35
N LYS A 181 0.26 -31.95 -10.42
CA LYS A 181 0.74 -33.14 -11.12
C LYS A 181 2.15 -32.95 -11.69
N TYR A 182 2.41 -31.83 -12.34
CA TYR A 182 3.70 -31.57 -12.98
C TYR A 182 4.86 -31.54 -11.97
N TRP A 183 4.63 -30.97 -10.78
CA TRP A 183 5.61 -30.98 -9.69
C TRP A 183 5.65 -32.29 -8.90
N GLY A 184 4.77 -33.25 -9.20
CA GLY A 184 4.85 -34.62 -8.70
C GLY A 184 3.92 -34.93 -7.53
N TYR A 185 3.04 -34.02 -7.13
CA TYR A 185 2.01 -34.28 -6.11
C TYR A 185 0.93 -35.21 -6.68
N THR A 186 0.64 -36.30 -5.97
CA THR A 186 -0.18 -37.41 -6.52
C THR A 186 -1.51 -37.60 -5.81
N ASN A 187 -1.63 -37.16 -4.56
CA ASN A 187 -2.82 -37.39 -3.73
C ASN A 187 -3.86 -36.26 -3.87
N ILE A 188 -4.26 -36.01 -5.12
CA ILE A 188 -5.20 -34.92 -5.46
C ILE A 188 -6.62 -35.47 -5.48
N ILE A 189 -7.45 -35.00 -4.55
CA ILE A 189 -8.90 -35.20 -4.50
C ILE A 189 -9.54 -33.93 -5.07
N ALA A 190 -10.38 -34.08 -6.08
CA ALA A 190 -11.01 -32.97 -6.76
C ALA A 190 -12.53 -33.03 -6.68
N THR A 191 -13.18 -31.87 -6.72
CA THR A 191 -14.63 -31.81 -6.90
C THR A 191 -15.00 -31.15 -8.23
N ALA A 192 -15.93 -31.76 -8.97
CA ALA A 192 -16.41 -31.25 -10.25
C ALA A 192 -17.76 -31.89 -10.63
N SER A 193 -18.52 -31.27 -11.53
CA SER A 193 -19.70 -31.94 -12.12
C SER A 193 -19.29 -33.17 -12.95
N PRO A 194 -20.12 -34.23 -13.03
CA PRO A 194 -19.76 -35.52 -13.66
C PRO A 194 -19.19 -35.40 -15.08
N ARG A 195 -19.75 -34.51 -15.90
CA ARG A 195 -19.30 -34.26 -17.28
C ARG A 195 -17.81 -33.86 -17.40
N HIS A 196 -17.21 -33.33 -16.33
CA HIS A 196 -15.82 -32.87 -16.31
C HIS A 196 -14.86 -33.91 -15.69
N HIS A 197 -15.38 -34.99 -15.09
CA HIS A 197 -14.57 -35.95 -14.32
C HIS A 197 -13.44 -36.58 -15.14
N SER A 198 -13.73 -37.02 -16.37
CA SER A 198 -12.72 -37.64 -17.24
C SER A 198 -11.54 -36.69 -17.50
N LYS A 199 -11.84 -35.42 -17.81
CA LYS A 199 -10.81 -34.40 -18.09
C LYS A 199 -9.98 -34.07 -16.84
N ILE A 200 -10.62 -33.89 -15.69
CA ILE A 200 -9.93 -33.60 -14.42
C ILE A 200 -9.06 -34.78 -13.94
N LYS A 201 -9.48 -36.03 -14.18
CA LYS A 201 -8.62 -37.21 -13.97
C LYS A 201 -7.41 -37.20 -14.90
N GLY A 202 -7.61 -36.88 -16.19
CA GLY A 202 -6.51 -36.74 -17.16
C GLY A 202 -5.46 -35.71 -16.72
N TYR A 203 -5.90 -34.61 -16.10
CA TYR A 203 -5.03 -33.58 -15.53
C TYR A 203 -4.26 -34.00 -14.29
N GLY A 204 -4.64 -35.07 -13.60
CA GLY A 204 -3.89 -35.59 -12.46
C GLY A 204 -4.68 -35.84 -11.19
N ALA A 205 -5.98 -35.51 -11.15
CA ALA A 205 -6.78 -35.84 -9.98
C ALA A 205 -6.90 -37.36 -9.82
N LYS A 206 -6.52 -37.86 -8.65
CA LYS A 206 -6.65 -39.27 -8.27
C LYS A 206 -8.11 -39.64 -8.07
N HIS A 207 -8.84 -38.77 -7.37
CA HIS A 207 -10.27 -38.90 -7.11
C HIS A 207 -11.01 -37.68 -7.63
N VAL A 208 -12.17 -37.87 -8.25
CA VAL A 208 -13.05 -36.76 -8.65
C VAL A 208 -14.47 -37.05 -8.19
N ILE A 209 -14.99 -36.18 -7.35
CA ILE A 209 -16.28 -36.34 -6.67
C ILE A 209 -17.27 -35.30 -7.18
N ASN A 210 -18.54 -35.70 -7.35
CA ASN A 210 -19.60 -34.78 -7.74
C ASN A 210 -19.98 -33.88 -6.56
N TYR A 211 -19.60 -32.60 -6.59
CA TYR A 211 -19.91 -31.66 -5.51
C TYR A 211 -21.41 -31.42 -5.30
N LYS A 212 -22.25 -31.75 -6.30
CA LYS A 212 -23.72 -31.62 -6.21
C LYS A 212 -24.38 -32.82 -5.53
N ASP A 213 -23.63 -33.88 -5.28
CA ASP A 213 -24.12 -35.04 -4.56
C ASP A 213 -24.34 -34.67 -3.09
N PRO A 214 -25.51 -34.94 -2.49
CA PRO A 214 -25.72 -34.70 -1.05
C PRO A 214 -24.67 -35.39 -0.17
N ASP A 215 -24.11 -36.51 -0.64
CA ASP A 215 -23.08 -37.28 0.08
C ASP A 215 -21.66 -36.90 -0.33
N ALA A 216 -21.44 -35.79 -1.05
CA ALA A 216 -20.11 -35.37 -1.51
C ALA A 216 -19.12 -35.21 -0.35
N VAL A 217 -19.53 -34.58 0.76
CA VAL A 217 -18.69 -34.40 1.96
C VAL A 217 -18.33 -35.77 2.56
N THR A 218 -19.31 -36.64 2.75
CA THR A 218 -19.11 -38.00 3.27
C THR A 218 -18.18 -38.82 2.38
N SER A 219 -18.34 -38.70 1.06
CA SER A 219 -17.50 -39.39 0.07
C SER A 219 -16.05 -38.95 0.15
N ILE A 220 -15.79 -37.64 0.29
CA ILE A 220 -14.44 -37.11 0.47
C ILE A 220 -13.84 -37.60 1.80
N LEU A 221 -14.60 -37.56 2.89
CA LEU A 221 -14.16 -38.05 4.19
C LEU A 221 -13.82 -39.56 4.17
N ASN A 222 -14.57 -40.37 3.43
CA ASN A 222 -14.28 -41.80 3.27
C ASN A 222 -12.98 -42.06 2.50
N VAL A 223 -12.69 -41.27 1.47
CA VAL A 223 -11.41 -41.33 0.76
C VAL A 223 -10.27 -40.96 1.70
N LEU A 224 -10.41 -39.86 2.44
CA LEU A 224 -9.40 -39.38 3.38
C LEU A 224 -9.15 -40.37 4.53
N SER A 225 -10.19 -40.96 5.11
CA SER A 225 -10.05 -41.93 6.21
C SER A 225 -9.37 -43.22 5.77
N THR A 226 -9.55 -43.61 4.50
CA THR A 226 -8.95 -44.84 3.94
C THR A 226 -7.49 -44.61 3.53
N GLU A 227 -7.19 -43.48 2.90
CA GLU A 227 -5.89 -43.24 2.24
C GLU A 227 -4.96 -42.30 3.00
N SER A 228 -5.47 -41.48 3.92
CA SER A 228 -4.70 -40.44 4.62
C SER A 228 -5.27 -40.14 6.02
N PRO A 229 -5.45 -41.16 6.88
CA PRO A 229 -6.12 -40.99 8.17
C PRO A 229 -5.37 -40.00 9.05
N SER A 230 -6.09 -38.97 9.52
CA SER A 230 -5.58 -37.95 10.45
C SER A 230 -4.41 -37.10 9.92
N ILE A 231 -4.17 -37.09 8.60
CA ILE A 231 -3.16 -36.20 7.98
C ILE A 231 -3.79 -34.82 7.72
N PRO A 232 -3.12 -33.70 8.07
CA PRO A 232 -3.58 -32.37 7.73
C PRO A 232 -3.71 -32.16 6.21
N LEU A 233 -4.76 -31.45 5.79
CA LEU A 233 -5.03 -31.23 4.38
C LEU A 233 -4.40 -29.94 3.85
N ARG A 234 -4.16 -29.92 2.54
CA ARG A 234 -4.04 -28.67 1.77
C ARG A 234 -5.26 -28.52 0.89
N VAL A 235 -6.06 -27.49 1.13
CA VAL A 235 -7.31 -27.28 0.39
C VAL A 235 -7.22 -26.03 -0.45
N PHE A 236 -7.47 -26.17 -1.75
CA PHE A 236 -7.63 -25.06 -2.67
C PHE A 236 -9.10 -24.95 -3.09
N ASP A 237 -9.80 -23.95 -2.56
CA ASP A 237 -11.13 -23.57 -3.03
C ASP A 237 -11.02 -22.64 -4.24
N CYS A 238 -11.29 -23.19 -5.42
CA CYS A 238 -11.30 -22.46 -6.70
C CYS A 238 -12.68 -21.88 -7.04
N VAL A 239 -13.65 -21.95 -6.13
CA VAL A 239 -15.01 -21.43 -6.29
C VAL A 239 -15.22 -20.17 -5.47
N GLY A 240 -14.75 -20.16 -4.22
CA GLY A 240 -14.89 -19.01 -3.32
C GLY A 240 -16.36 -18.70 -3.03
N SER A 241 -17.16 -19.69 -2.62
CA SER A 241 -18.58 -19.50 -2.32
C SER A 241 -18.91 -19.96 -0.90
N LYS A 242 -19.61 -19.12 -0.13
CA LYS A 242 -20.03 -19.48 1.24
C LYS A 242 -20.76 -20.81 1.28
N PHE A 243 -21.84 -20.91 0.50
CA PHE A 243 -22.72 -22.08 0.47
C PHE A 243 -22.29 -23.12 -0.56
N GLY A 244 -21.59 -22.71 -1.63
CA GLY A 244 -21.17 -23.63 -2.70
C GLY A 244 -19.84 -24.35 -2.44
N SER A 245 -19.05 -23.89 -1.47
CA SER A 245 -17.75 -24.48 -1.16
C SER A 245 -17.36 -24.41 0.31
N LEU A 246 -17.19 -23.22 0.90
CA LEU A 246 -16.53 -23.05 2.20
C LEU A 246 -17.20 -23.84 3.33
N GLN A 247 -18.54 -23.82 3.43
CA GLN A 247 -19.27 -24.60 4.45
C GLN A 247 -19.11 -26.11 4.29
N HIS A 248 -18.90 -26.61 3.07
CA HIS A 248 -18.60 -28.02 2.83
C HIS A 248 -17.15 -28.33 3.19
N ILE A 249 -16.23 -27.45 2.80
CA ILE A 249 -14.80 -27.59 3.08
C ILE A 249 -14.53 -27.57 4.59
N ALA A 250 -15.21 -26.72 5.37
CA ALA A 250 -15.07 -26.66 6.82
C ALA A 250 -15.45 -27.98 7.52
N LYS A 251 -16.36 -28.77 6.94
CA LYS A 251 -16.71 -30.11 7.43
C LYS A 251 -15.66 -31.18 7.08
N ILE A 252 -14.77 -30.88 6.14
CA ILE A 252 -13.75 -31.81 5.62
C ILE A 252 -12.38 -31.52 6.24
N ALA A 253 -11.95 -30.26 6.19
CA ALA A 253 -10.67 -29.77 6.70
C ALA A 253 -10.73 -29.60 8.23
N THR A 254 -10.97 -30.68 8.95
CA THR A 254 -11.07 -30.69 10.42
C THR A 254 -9.77 -31.07 11.16
N PRO A 255 -8.80 -31.80 10.57
CA PRO A 255 -7.53 -32.08 11.26
C PRO A 255 -6.74 -30.79 11.53
N PRO A 256 -6.20 -30.57 12.75
CA PRO A 256 -5.32 -29.43 13.05
C PRO A 256 -4.10 -29.38 12.13
N GLY A 257 -3.68 -28.18 11.73
CA GLY A 257 -2.61 -27.95 10.75
C GLY A 257 -3.07 -28.06 9.29
N SER A 258 -4.37 -28.25 9.05
CA SER A 258 -4.94 -28.14 7.71
C SER A 258 -4.92 -26.68 7.26
N ILE A 259 -4.61 -26.45 6.00
CA ILE A 259 -4.56 -25.11 5.40
C ILE A 259 -5.60 -25.03 4.28
N VAL A 260 -6.44 -24.00 4.32
CA VAL A 260 -7.47 -23.73 3.32
C VAL A 260 -7.20 -22.39 2.65
N ALA A 261 -6.98 -22.43 1.34
CA ALA A 261 -6.82 -21.25 0.50
C ALA A 261 -8.04 -21.11 -0.42
N ALA A 262 -8.70 -19.95 -0.40
CA ALA A 262 -9.90 -19.70 -1.20
C ALA A 262 -9.76 -18.47 -2.10
N VAL A 263 -10.13 -18.60 -3.38
CA VAL A 263 -10.16 -17.47 -4.31
C VAL A 263 -11.10 -16.38 -3.81
N LEU A 264 -10.60 -15.14 -3.74
CA LEU A 264 -11.43 -13.99 -3.38
C LEU A 264 -12.08 -13.34 -4.61
N PRO A 265 -13.25 -12.70 -4.43
CA PRO A 265 -13.97 -12.60 -3.16
C PRO A 265 -14.83 -13.85 -2.85
N VAL A 266 -15.26 -14.02 -1.59
CA VAL A 266 -16.25 -15.04 -1.21
C VAL A 266 -17.64 -14.59 -1.65
N VAL A 267 -18.26 -15.36 -2.55
CA VAL A 267 -19.64 -15.14 -3.00
C VAL A 267 -20.61 -15.61 -1.90
N VAL A 268 -21.25 -14.64 -1.26
CA VAL A 268 -22.32 -14.87 -0.27
C VAL A 268 -23.67 -15.02 -0.96
N ARG A 269 -23.89 -14.26 -2.05
CA ARG A 269 -25.06 -14.38 -2.93
C ARG A 269 -24.62 -14.24 -4.39
N SER A 270 -25.03 -15.18 -5.24
CA SER A 270 -24.69 -15.23 -6.66
C SER A 270 -25.25 -14.02 -7.43
N PRO A 271 -24.56 -13.54 -8.48
CA PRO A 271 -25.12 -12.53 -9.40
C PRO A 271 -26.48 -12.91 -10.01
N SER A 272 -26.73 -14.22 -10.19
CA SER A 272 -27.97 -14.75 -10.77
C SER A 272 -29.17 -14.74 -9.82
N GLU A 273 -28.96 -14.50 -8.52
CA GLU A 273 -30.01 -14.55 -7.50
C GLU A 273 -30.77 -13.23 -7.35
N LYS A 274 -32.02 -13.32 -6.88
CA LYS A 274 -32.88 -12.16 -6.61
C LYS A 274 -32.24 -11.30 -5.50
N GLY A 275 -31.90 -10.06 -5.81
CA GLY A 275 -31.14 -9.14 -4.93
C GLY A 275 -29.75 -8.78 -5.48
N GLY A 276 -29.26 -9.49 -6.50
CA GLY A 276 -27.96 -9.25 -7.12
C GLY A 276 -26.78 -9.75 -6.28
N VAL A 277 -25.57 -9.65 -6.81
CA VAL A 277 -24.38 -10.21 -6.16
C VAL A 277 -24.11 -9.59 -4.77
N GLN A 278 -23.65 -10.42 -3.84
CA GLN A 278 -23.09 -10.00 -2.55
C GLN A 278 -21.81 -10.79 -2.30
N VAL A 279 -20.76 -10.08 -1.91
CA VAL A 279 -19.42 -10.65 -1.72
C VAL A 279 -18.84 -10.27 -0.36
N SER A 280 -17.92 -11.09 0.13
CA SER A 280 -17.15 -10.88 1.36
C SER A 280 -15.65 -11.10 1.08
N LEU A 281 -14.79 -10.38 1.79
CA LEU A 281 -13.34 -10.59 1.73
C LEU A 281 -12.83 -11.50 2.86
N ASP A 282 -13.72 -11.92 3.76
CA ASP A 282 -13.37 -12.67 4.95
C ASP A 282 -13.61 -14.18 4.76
N VAL A 283 -12.55 -14.94 4.44
CA VAL A 283 -12.67 -16.40 4.34
C VAL A 283 -12.90 -17.04 5.73
N ALA A 284 -12.32 -16.45 6.78
CA ALA A 284 -12.35 -17.00 8.13
C ALA A 284 -13.75 -16.86 8.75
N GLY A 285 -14.41 -15.72 8.58
CA GLY A 285 -15.75 -15.46 9.11
C GLY A 285 -16.90 -16.13 8.35
N GLU A 286 -16.67 -16.59 7.11
CA GLU A 286 -17.75 -17.11 6.25
C GLU A 286 -18.03 -18.61 6.44
N ALA A 287 -17.24 -19.33 7.22
CA ALA A 287 -17.47 -20.74 7.54
C ALA A 287 -17.00 -21.12 8.96
N PRO A 288 -17.62 -22.15 9.58
CA PRO A 288 -17.28 -22.57 10.94
C PRO A 288 -16.04 -23.48 10.96
N TRP A 289 -14.86 -22.89 10.84
CA TRP A 289 -13.59 -23.62 10.85
C TRP A 289 -13.28 -24.23 12.23
N MET A 290 -12.70 -25.44 12.23
CA MET A 290 -12.25 -26.09 13.46
C MET A 290 -10.98 -25.42 14.01
N PRO A 291 -10.74 -25.44 15.33
CA PRO A 291 -9.51 -24.91 15.91
C PRO A 291 -8.26 -25.55 15.29
N GLY A 292 -7.27 -24.71 14.95
CA GLY A 292 -6.02 -25.15 14.32
C GLY A 292 -6.09 -25.32 12.80
N VAL A 293 -7.20 -24.96 12.15
CA VAL A 293 -7.30 -24.84 10.69
C VAL A 293 -6.91 -23.43 10.28
N GLU A 294 -5.93 -23.31 9.38
CA GLU A 294 -5.48 -22.03 8.83
C GLU A 294 -6.28 -21.70 7.56
N THR A 295 -6.66 -20.43 7.40
CA THR A 295 -7.46 -19.99 6.24
C THR A 295 -6.83 -18.77 5.58
N HIS A 296 -6.83 -18.76 4.24
CA HIS A 296 -6.25 -17.68 3.44
C HIS A 296 -7.20 -17.26 2.32
N GLY A 297 -7.43 -15.95 2.19
CA GLY A 297 -8.00 -15.36 0.99
C GLY A 297 -6.93 -15.15 -0.08
N ILE A 298 -7.22 -15.51 -1.33
CA ILE A 298 -6.29 -15.35 -2.45
C ILE A 298 -6.57 -14.07 -3.21
N VAL A 299 -5.58 -13.18 -3.19
CA VAL A 299 -5.56 -11.94 -3.95
C VAL A 299 -4.51 -12.09 -5.06
N SER A 300 -4.94 -12.39 -6.30
CA SER A 300 -4.03 -12.85 -7.35
C SER A 300 -2.94 -11.84 -7.75
N TYR A 301 -3.19 -10.54 -7.63
CA TYR A 301 -2.19 -9.50 -7.92
C TYR A 301 -1.12 -9.36 -6.83
N ALA A 302 -1.27 -10.03 -5.68
CA ALA A 302 -0.22 -10.08 -4.66
C ALA A 302 1.01 -10.91 -5.08
N PHE A 303 0.99 -11.56 -6.26
CA PHE A 303 2.16 -12.29 -6.77
C PHE A 303 3.39 -11.39 -6.93
N GLU A 304 3.21 -10.09 -7.16
CA GLU A 304 4.32 -9.14 -7.30
C GLU A 304 5.01 -8.79 -5.97
N ALA A 305 4.41 -9.18 -4.84
CA ALA A 305 5.03 -9.05 -3.52
C ALA A 305 6.17 -10.05 -3.32
N ASP A 306 6.16 -11.16 -4.06
CA ASP A 306 7.27 -12.11 -4.15
C ASP A 306 8.15 -11.69 -5.35
N PRO A 307 9.40 -11.24 -5.13
CA PRO A 307 10.29 -10.81 -6.22
C PRO A 307 10.54 -11.89 -7.27
N PHE A 308 10.60 -13.16 -6.85
CA PHE A 308 10.81 -14.27 -7.77
C PHE A 308 9.58 -14.48 -8.66
N LEU A 309 8.38 -14.47 -8.08
CA LEU A 309 7.15 -14.58 -8.88
C LEU A 309 6.94 -13.35 -9.77
N LYS A 310 7.23 -12.14 -9.28
CA LYS A 310 7.16 -10.91 -10.06
C LYS A 310 7.98 -11.02 -11.35
N ASP A 311 9.23 -11.44 -11.24
CA ASP A 311 10.17 -11.41 -12.35
C ASP A 311 10.07 -12.62 -13.28
N HIS A 312 9.55 -13.75 -12.79
CA HIS A 312 9.57 -15.02 -13.52
C HIS A 312 8.20 -15.62 -13.85
N LEU A 313 7.12 -15.33 -13.11
CA LEU A 313 5.85 -16.06 -13.27
C LEU A 313 5.24 -15.87 -14.67
N LEU A 314 4.98 -14.62 -15.06
CA LEU A 314 4.49 -14.30 -16.41
C LEU A 314 5.59 -14.43 -17.47
N PRO A 315 6.81 -13.90 -17.28
CA PRO A 315 7.81 -13.87 -18.35
C PRO A 315 8.36 -15.25 -18.72
N ASP A 316 8.54 -16.15 -17.75
CA ASP A 316 9.32 -17.38 -17.93
C ASP A 316 8.54 -18.66 -17.59
N ILE A 317 7.88 -18.70 -16.43
CA ILE A 317 7.23 -19.92 -15.91
C ILE A 317 6.04 -20.31 -16.76
N ILE A 318 5.10 -19.39 -17.01
CA ILE A 318 3.88 -19.71 -17.77
C ILE A 318 4.23 -20.13 -19.22
N PRO A 319 5.04 -19.38 -20.00
CA PRO A 319 5.45 -19.82 -21.33
C PRO A 319 6.19 -21.16 -21.29
N GLY A 320 7.06 -21.36 -20.31
CA GLY A 320 7.83 -22.60 -20.14
C GLY A 320 6.94 -23.81 -19.84
N LEU A 321 5.95 -23.67 -18.95
CA LEU A 321 5.01 -24.75 -18.63
C LEU A 321 4.19 -25.18 -19.85
N ILE A 322 3.77 -24.23 -20.68
CA ILE A 322 3.07 -24.52 -21.93
C ILE A 322 4.01 -25.22 -22.92
N ALA A 323 5.23 -24.70 -23.11
CA ALA A 323 6.21 -25.28 -24.03
C ALA A 323 6.60 -26.71 -23.66
N LEU A 324 6.63 -27.02 -22.36
CA LEU A 324 6.90 -28.36 -21.83
C LEU A 324 5.67 -29.30 -21.89
N GLY A 325 4.49 -28.80 -22.28
CA GLY A 325 3.23 -29.54 -22.21
C GLY A 325 2.80 -29.88 -20.78
N ALA A 326 3.33 -29.16 -19.79
CA ALA A 326 3.04 -29.36 -18.38
C ALA A 326 1.64 -28.88 -18.01
N ILE A 327 1.17 -27.83 -18.70
CA ILE A 327 -0.18 -27.32 -18.62
C ILE A 327 -0.73 -27.14 -20.03
N GLU A 328 -2.03 -27.36 -20.21
CA GLU A 328 -2.77 -26.96 -21.40
C GLU A 328 -3.71 -25.78 -21.07
N PRO A 329 -3.94 -24.84 -22.02
CA PRO A 329 -4.91 -23.78 -21.86
C PRO A 329 -6.32 -24.31 -21.58
N ASN A 330 -7.15 -23.49 -20.92
CA ASN A 330 -8.55 -23.88 -20.73
C ASN A 330 -9.26 -23.94 -22.09
N LYS A 331 -10.29 -24.78 -22.19
CA LYS A 331 -11.27 -24.63 -23.25
C LYS A 331 -11.85 -23.22 -23.18
N TYR A 332 -12.05 -22.59 -24.33
CA TYR A 332 -12.69 -21.28 -24.40
C TYR A 332 -13.92 -21.32 -25.31
N ARG A 333 -14.78 -20.32 -25.11
CA ARG A 333 -15.88 -19.97 -25.99
C ARG A 333 -15.65 -18.53 -26.44
N GLU A 334 -15.60 -18.34 -27.75
CA GLU A 334 -15.54 -17.01 -28.34
C GLU A 334 -16.90 -16.33 -28.19
N ILE A 335 -16.89 -15.07 -27.75
CA ILE A 335 -18.07 -14.20 -27.80
C ILE A 335 -17.95 -13.33 -29.05
N GLU A 336 -18.88 -13.55 -29.97
CA GLU A 336 -19.03 -12.78 -31.20
C GLU A 336 -19.97 -11.58 -30.97
N GLY A 337 -19.88 -10.58 -31.84
CA GLY A 337 -20.68 -9.36 -31.80
C GLY A 337 -20.16 -8.33 -32.78
N ASP A 338 -21.02 -7.44 -33.25
CA ASP A 338 -20.73 -6.47 -34.32
C ASP A 338 -19.83 -5.33 -33.83
N SER A 339 -19.81 -5.07 -32.52
CA SER A 339 -19.00 -4.02 -31.90
C SER A 339 -18.24 -4.47 -30.66
N LEU A 340 -17.15 -3.76 -30.34
CA LEU A 340 -16.39 -3.93 -29.10
C LEU A 340 -17.29 -3.89 -27.85
N LEU A 341 -18.26 -2.97 -27.80
CA LEU A 341 -19.19 -2.83 -26.68
C LEU A 341 -20.16 -4.01 -26.56
N GLU A 342 -20.68 -4.50 -27.69
CA GLU A 342 -21.59 -5.64 -27.72
C GLU A 342 -20.92 -6.93 -27.24
N ARG A 343 -19.67 -7.18 -27.68
CA ARG A 343 -18.89 -8.34 -27.24
C ARG A 343 -18.63 -8.29 -25.73
N ALA A 344 -18.21 -7.14 -25.21
CA ALA A 344 -17.98 -6.96 -23.77
C ALA A 344 -19.26 -7.14 -22.95
N THR A 345 -20.37 -6.54 -23.39
CA THR A 345 -21.68 -6.64 -22.71
C THR A 345 -22.20 -8.07 -22.72
N THR A 346 -22.16 -8.74 -23.87
CA THR A 346 -22.58 -10.14 -24.03
C THR A 346 -21.74 -11.07 -23.14
N ALA A 347 -20.42 -10.85 -23.08
CA ALA A 347 -19.55 -11.64 -22.23
C ALA A 347 -19.88 -11.46 -20.73
N LEU A 348 -20.09 -10.21 -20.30
CA LEU A 348 -20.46 -9.87 -18.92
C LEU A 348 -21.83 -10.48 -18.54
N ASP A 349 -22.84 -10.31 -19.39
CA ASP A 349 -24.19 -10.85 -19.18
C ASP A 349 -24.19 -12.37 -19.14
N THR A 350 -23.37 -12.99 -19.98
CA THR A 350 -23.28 -14.45 -19.94
C THR A 350 -22.63 -14.96 -18.66
N LEU A 351 -21.65 -14.23 -18.10
CA LEU A 351 -21.11 -14.56 -16.77
C LEU A 351 -22.16 -14.37 -15.67
N ARG A 352 -22.94 -13.27 -15.70
CA ARG A 352 -24.05 -13.02 -14.77
C ARG A 352 -25.07 -14.15 -14.74
N SER A 353 -25.31 -14.81 -15.87
CA SER A 353 -26.26 -15.93 -15.98
C SER A 353 -25.88 -17.18 -15.16
N GLY A 354 -24.59 -17.33 -14.79
CA GLY A 354 -24.07 -18.52 -14.12
C GLY A 354 -24.01 -19.79 -14.98
N GLN A 355 -24.23 -19.69 -16.30
CA GLN A 355 -24.31 -20.85 -17.19
C GLN A 355 -22.94 -21.34 -17.72
N VAL A 356 -21.89 -20.53 -17.57
CA VAL A 356 -20.53 -20.88 -18.04
C VAL A 356 -19.95 -22.02 -17.22
N SER A 357 -19.45 -23.07 -17.87
CA SER A 357 -18.94 -24.24 -17.15
C SER A 357 -17.84 -24.99 -17.89
N GLY A 358 -16.68 -25.10 -17.26
CA GLY A 358 -15.52 -25.80 -17.82
C GLY A 358 -14.88 -25.10 -19.02
N GLU A 359 -15.28 -23.86 -19.30
CA GLU A 359 -14.75 -23.05 -20.38
C GLU A 359 -14.61 -21.59 -19.96
N ARG A 360 -13.75 -20.84 -20.67
CA ARG A 360 -13.53 -19.41 -20.47
C ARG A 360 -14.17 -18.60 -21.60
N LEU A 361 -14.81 -17.47 -21.29
CA LEU A 361 -15.27 -16.55 -22.33
C LEU A 361 -14.09 -15.69 -22.79
N VAL A 362 -13.83 -15.69 -24.09
CA VAL A 362 -12.81 -14.86 -24.71
C VAL A 362 -13.43 -14.12 -25.90
N TRP A 363 -12.91 -12.94 -26.22
CA TRP A 363 -13.45 -12.17 -27.33
C TRP A 363 -12.43 -11.18 -27.86
N LYS A 364 -12.65 -10.75 -29.10
CA LYS A 364 -11.76 -9.83 -29.80
C LYS A 364 -11.99 -8.39 -29.38
N VAL A 365 -10.92 -7.68 -29.05
CA VAL A 365 -10.99 -6.25 -28.73
C VAL A 365 -11.27 -5.42 -29.98
N TRP A 366 -10.89 -5.90 -31.15
CA TRP A 366 -11.15 -5.26 -32.43
C TRP A 366 -11.31 -6.29 -33.56
N THR A 367 -11.94 -5.87 -34.65
CA THR A 367 -12.07 -6.64 -35.89
C THR A 367 -11.48 -5.86 -37.07
N GLU A 368 -11.17 -6.55 -38.17
CA GLU A 368 -10.66 -5.89 -39.39
C GLU A 368 -11.61 -4.82 -39.93
N ASN A 369 -12.92 -4.98 -39.72
CA ASN A 369 -13.93 -3.99 -40.11
C ASN A 369 -13.87 -2.73 -39.21
N GLU A 370 -13.62 -2.90 -37.91
CA GLU A 370 -13.51 -1.81 -36.95
C GLU A 370 -12.16 -1.06 -37.08
N PHE A 371 -11.07 -1.77 -37.38
CA PHE A 371 -9.73 -1.21 -37.52
C PHE A 371 -8.97 -1.76 -38.76
N PRO A 372 -9.35 -1.36 -39.98
CA PRO A 372 -8.70 -1.84 -41.21
C PRO A 372 -7.20 -1.55 -41.27
N GLN A 373 -6.75 -0.47 -40.63
CA GLN A 373 -5.36 -0.03 -40.60
C GLN A 373 -4.41 -1.00 -39.88
N PHE A 374 -4.93 -1.92 -39.06
CA PHE A 374 -4.11 -2.91 -38.37
C PHE A 374 -3.65 -4.07 -39.27
N ASN A 375 -4.20 -4.19 -40.48
CA ASN A 375 -3.91 -5.28 -41.42
C ASN A 375 -2.76 -4.97 -42.42
N LEU A 376 -2.16 -3.77 -42.35
CA LEU A 376 -1.01 -3.40 -43.19
C LEU A 376 0.26 -4.08 -42.63
N ARG A 377 0.64 -5.21 -43.24
CA ARG A 377 1.74 -6.10 -42.83
C ARG A 377 3.07 -5.37 -42.60
N LEU A 378 3.68 -5.65 -41.45
CA LEU A 378 5.10 -5.46 -41.15
C LEU A 378 5.95 -6.40 -42.03
N HIS A 379 6.22 -6.02 -43.27
CA HIS A 379 7.31 -6.60 -44.05
C HIS A 379 8.23 -5.49 -44.56
N ASP A 380 9.53 -5.73 -44.40
CA ASP A 380 10.68 -4.99 -44.92
C ASP A 380 11.05 -3.66 -44.22
N SER A 381 11.93 -3.75 -43.22
CA SER A 381 13.10 -2.85 -43.14
C SER A 381 14.20 -3.45 -42.25
N PRO A 382 15.47 -3.49 -42.71
CA PRO A 382 16.60 -4.02 -41.96
C PRO A 382 17.23 -2.93 -41.10
N ILE A 383 17.39 -3.16 -39.80
CA ILE A 383 18.24 -2.31 -38.95
C ILE A 383 19.25 -3.19 -38.23
N ALA A 384 20.50 -2.72 -38.35
CA ALA A 384 21.75 -3.42 -38.17
C ALA A 384 22.03 -3.81 -36.70
N GLU A 385 22.70 -4.95 -36.55
CA GLU A 385 23.45 -5.32 -35.36
C GLU A 385 24.58 -4.31 -35.13
N ASP A 386 24.58 -3.62 -33.99
CA ASP A 386 25.80 -3.03 -33.43
C ASP A 386 25.99 -3.58 -32.02
N ARG A 387 26.96 -4.49 -31.91
CA ARG A 387 27.38 -5.12 -30.65
C ARG A 387 28.36 -4.19 -29.93
N LEU A 388 27.92 -3.58 -28.85
CA LEU A 388 28.80 -2.98 -27.84
C LEU A 388 29.13 -4.03 -26.77
N THR A 389 30.40 -4.43 -26.75
CA THR A 389 31.00 -5.29 -25.73
C THR A 389 31.18 -4.53 -24.41
N LEU A 390 30.58 -5.01 -23.32
CA LEU A 390 30.85 -4.56 -21.94
C LEU A 390 32.02 -5.33 -21.31
N PRO A 391 32.85 -4.71 -20.44
CA PRO A 391 33.93 -5.39 -19.74
C PRO A 391 33.42 -6.17 -18.52
N LYS A 392 34.08 -7.31 -18.24
CA LYS A 392 33.86 -8.19 -17.10
C LYS A 392 34.00 -7.44 -15.77
N MET A 393 32.95 -7.41 -14.95
CA MET A 393 33.07 -7.13 -13.52
C MET A 393 33.32 -8.40 -12.71
N ALA A 394 34.21 -8.27 -11.73
CA ALA A 394 34.77 -9.31 -10.90
C ALA A 394 33.76 -9.83 -9.86
N ARG A 395 33.85 -11.13 -9.55
CA ARG A 395 33.10 -11.80 -8.48
C ARG A 395 33.59 -11.30 -7.12
N PHE A 396 32.69 -10.73 -6.32
CA PHE A 396 32.87 -10.60 -4.88
C PHE A 396 32.51 -11.94 -4.22
N THR A 397 33.45 -12.53 -3.47
CA THR A 397 33.23 -13.74 -2.68
C THR A 397 33.14 -13.42 -1.19
N ILE A 398 32.41 -14.28 -0.47
CA ILE A 398 32.12 -14.27 0.98
C ILE A 398 33.37 -14.15 1.87
N GLU A 399 34.56 -14.46 1.35
CA GLU A 399 35.83 -14.29 2.08
C GLU A 399 36.24 -12.82 2.30
N SER A 400 35.71 -11.88 1.50
CA SER A 400 35.98 -10.45 1.69
C SER A 400 35.26 -9.86 2.91
N TRP A 401 34.19 -10.51 3.37
CA TRP A 401 33.40 -10.09 4.52
C TRP A 401 34.05 -10.52 5.86
N MET A 402 34.76 -11.66 5.87
CA MET A 402 35.39 -12.19 7.09
C MET A 402 36.69 -11.49 7.52
N ARG A 403 37.31 -10.67 6.65
CA ARG A 403 38.47 -9.83 7.03
C ARG A 403 38.09 -8.54 7.74
N ILE A 404 36.86 -8.06 7.58
CA ILE A 404 36.38 -6.83 8.24
C ILE A 404 35.96 -7.13 9.69
N VAL A 405 35.44 -8.32 9.96
CA VAL A 405 34.94 -8.70 11.30
C VAL A 405 36.06 -9.13 12.27
N ASN A 406 37.24 -9.53 11.77
CA ASN A 406 38.37 -9.95 12.61
C ASN A 406 39.42 -8.86 12.89
N GLY A 407 39.20 -7.62 12.43
CA GLY A 407 40.12 -6.49 12.59
C GLY A 407 39.88 -5.60 13.82
N VAL A 408 38.86 -5.86 14.64
CA VAL A 408 38.54 -5.04 15.82
C VAL A 408 38.93 -5.78 17.10
N ARG A 409 40.25 -5.87 17.33
CA ARG A 409 40.83 -6.18 18.65
C ARG A 409 42.11 -5.37 18.82
N ASP A 410 41.92 -4.09 19.14
CA ASP A 410 42.76 -3.26 20.01
C ASP A 410 42.49 -1.79 19.68
N ILE A 411 41.53 -1.19 20.36
CA ILE A 411 41.56 0.25 20.60
C ILE A 411 41.51 0.41 22.12
N ARG A 412 42.66 0.78 22.67
CA ARG A 412 42.82 1.12 24.08
C ARG A 412 42.04 2.40 24.38
N CYS A 413 41.40 2.38 25.53
CA CYS A 413 40.63 3.48 26.10
C CYS A 413 41.60 4.52 26.69
N ASP A 414 42.25 5.36 25.86
CA ASP A 414 43.09 6.47 26.38
C ASP A 414 43.21 7.72 25.47
N ASP A 415 42.67 7.75 24.25
CA ASP A 415 42.84 8.90 23.32
C ASP A 415 41.61 9.84 23.19
N PHE A 416 40.69 9.86 24.16
CA PHE A 416 39.64 10.88 24.26
C PHE A 416 40.06 12.06 25.15
N ARG A 417 41.15 12.74 24.78
CA ARG A 417 41.41 14.11 25.24
C ARG A 417 41.62 15.01 24.03
N GLU A 418 40.72 15.99 23.92
CA GLU A 418 40.76 17.10 22.96
C GLU A 418 40.44 16.77 21.49
N SER A 419 39.17 16.43 21.21
CA SER A 419 38.55 16.89 19.96
C SER A 419 37.19 17.52 20.25
N LYS A 420 37.09 18.84 20.05
CA LYS A 420 35.83 19.59 20.00
C LYS A 420 35.09 19.19 18.72
N LEU A 421 34.50 18.01 18.68
CA LEU A 421 33.46 17.67 17.71
C LEU A 421 32.17 18.39 18.15
N ALA A 422 32.00 19.60 17.63
CA ALA A 422 30.87 20.47 17.88
C ALA A 422 29.61 19.94 17.16
N TYR A 423 28.95 18.95 17.75
CA TYR A 423 27.55 18.66 17.45
C TYR A 423 26.72 19.74 18.14
N HIS A 424 26.29 20.74 17.34
CA HIS A 424 25.59 21.98 17.71
C HIS A 424 26.39 22.94 18.61
N ARG A 425 26.67 24.15 18.11
CA ARG A 425 27.14 25.29 18.92
C ARG A 425 25.98 25.84 19.78
N LEU A 426 25.43 25.02 20.68
CA LEU A 426 24.48 25.41 21.72
C LEU A 426 25.28 26.08 22.86
N ARG A 427 25.45 27.40 22.79
CA ARG A 427 25.93 28.20 23.94
C ARG A 427 24.84 29.19 24.31
N VAL A 428 24.07 28.86 25.36
CA VAL A 428 23.21 29.80 26.05
C VAL A 428 24.09 30.61 27.00
N THR A 429 24.25 31.91 26.76
CA THR A 429 24.90 32.83 27.70
C THR A 429 23.83 33.49 28.54
N SER A 430 23.86 33.29 29.86
CA SER A 430 22.97 33.97 30.81
C SER A 430 23.21 35.48 30.76
N THR A 431 22.17 36.26 30.56
CA THR A 431 22.23 37.72 30.75
C THR A 431 21.62 38.06 32.11
N ASP A 432 22.45 38.55 33.03
CA ASP A 432 21.99 39.26 34.23
C ASP A 432 21.25 40.53 33.80
N THR A 433 20.06 40.78 34.36
CA THR A 433 19.37 42.08 34.22
C THR A 433 19.08 42.69 35.57
N ASP A 434 19.65 43.88 35.77
CA ASP A 434 19.41 44.82 36.86
C ASP A 434 17.93 45.24 36.95
N GLY A 435 17.51 45.49 38.19
CA GLY A 435 16.12 45.71 38.57
C GLY A 435 15.53 47.05 38.16
N THR A 436 14.24 47.03 37.84
CA THR A 436 13.29 48.12 38.09
C THR A 436 11.89 47.56 38.37
N ASP A 437 11.16 48.30 39.19
CA ASP A 437 9.91 47.95 39.87
C ASP A 437 8.74 47.81 38.87
N VAL A 438 8.49 46.59 38.42
CA VAL A 438 7.33 46.19 37.61
C VAL A 438 6.75 44.93 38.21
N ASN A 439 5.42 44.83 38.28
CA ASN A 439 4.71 43.63 38.76
C ASN A 439 5.30 42.37 38.08
N PRO A 440 5.96 41.46 38.81
CA PRO A 440 6.88 40.46 38.23
C PRO A 440 6.24 39.60 37.13
N GLY A 441 4.96 39.22 37.31
CA GLY A 441 4.23 38.42 36.33
C GLY A 441 3.86 39.18 35.04
N ARG A 442 3.67 40.51 35.10
CA ARG A 442 3.37 41.32 33.91
C ARG A 442 4.63 41.53 33.06
N ALA A 443 5.77 41.84 33.69
CA ALA A 443 7.04 42.02 33.01
C ALA A 443 7.50 40.74 32.27
N GLN A 444 7.30 39.57 32.90
CA GLN A 444 7.62 38.28 32.30
C GLN A 444 6.69 37.95 31.10
N THR A 445 5.39 38.25 31.22
CA THR A 445 4.42 38.06 30.14
C THR A 445 4.74 38.95 28.93
N ASP A 446 5.11 40.21 29.16
CA ASP A 446 5.49 41.15 28.10
C ASP A 446 6.77 40.68 27.36
N GLN A 447 7.72 40.10 28.10
CA GLN A 447 8.93 39.51 27.52
C GLN A 447 8.62 38.29 26.64
N ILE A 448 7.72 37.39 27.07
CA ILE A 448 7.29 36.23 26.26
C ILE A 448 6.55 36.70 25.02
N LYS A 449 5.62 37.66 25.17
CA LYS A 449 4.90 38.30 24.05
C LYS A 449 5.86 38.88 23.01
N SER A 450 6.91 39.57 23.46
CA SER A 450 7.94 40.12 22.58
C SER A 450 8.70 39.03 21.83
N LEU A 451 9.09 37.93 22.49
CA LEU A 451 9.85 36.85 21.86
C LEU A 451 9.02 36.10 20.80
N ILE A 452 7.76 35.81 21.09
CA ILE A 452 6.84 35.17 20.13
C ILE A 452 6.62 36.09 18.93
N ARG A 453 6.46 37.40 19.15
CA ARG A 453 6.35 38.37 18.05
C ARG A 453 7.59 38.36 17.15
N THR A 454 8.78 38.49 17.75
CA THR A 454 10.04 38.47 17.00
C THR A 454 10.18 37.19 16.18
N PHE A 455 9.83 36.04 16.75
CA PHE A 455 9.80 34.78 16.01
C PHE A 455 8.86 34.81 14.79
N LEU A 456 7.61 35.27 14.97
CA LEU A 456 6.64 35.37 13.87
C LEU A 456 7.07 36.36 12.77
N GLU A 457 7.76 37.43 13.13
CA GLU A 457 8.32 38.41 12.19
C GLU A 457 9.53 37.83 11.43
N ASP A 458 10.48 37.21 12.14
CA ASP A 458 11.72 36.66 11.57
C ASP A 458 11.45 35.46 10.65
N ILE A 459 10.43 34.67 10.94
CA ILE A 459 10.01 33.56 10.07
C ILE A 459 9.15 34.03 8.89
N GLY A 460 8.77 35.31 8.87
CA GLY A 460 8.00 35.93 7.79
C GLY A 460 6.58 35.41 7.71
N PHE A 461 5.88 35.29 8.85
CA PHE A 461 4.50 34.80 8.87
C PHE A 461 3.52 35.79 8.20
N ASP A 462 2.78 35.29 7.21
CA ASP A 462 1.71 36.03 6.55
C ASP A 462 0.40 35.91 7.33
N ARG A 463 0.12 36.97 8.10
CA ARG A 463 -1.08 37.09 8.94
C ARG A 463 -2.38 37.29 8.15
N SER A 464 -2.33 37.44 6.82
CA SER A 464 -3.51 37.51 5.97
C SER A 464 -4.14 36.14 5.68
N ILE A 465 -3.44 35.05 6.00
CA ILE A 465 -3.94 33.69 5.83
C ILE A 465 -5.02 33.41 6.90
N HIS A 466 -6.21 33.02 6.46
CA HIS A 466 -7.32 32.67 7.35
C HIS A 466 -7.60 31.17 7.35
N VAL A 467 -8.15 30.66 8.46
CA VAL A 467 -8.62 29.27 8.56
C VAL A 467 -9.76 29.04 7.57
N VAL A 468 -9.65 28.00 6.76
CA VAL A 468 -10.66 27.58 5.78
C VAL A 468 -11.21 26.23 6.18
N LYS A 469 -12.54 26.11 6.19
CA LYS A 469 -13.24 24.86 6.50
C LYS A 469 -13.49 24.09 5.20
N ASP A 470 -12.80 22.96 5.04
CA ASP A 470 -12.99 22.06 3.91
C ASP A 470 -14.05 20.99 4.25
N HIS A 471 -15.32 21.32 3.97
CA HIS A 471 -16.44 20.43 4.27
C HIS A 471 -16.38 19.11 3.50
N GLU A 472 -15.86 19.13 2.27
CA GLU A 472 -15.74 17.93 1.43
C GLU A 472 -14.70 16.97 2.03
N MET A 473 -13.54 17.51 2.43
CA MET A 473 -12.50 16.73 3.11
C MET A 473 -13.00 16.20 4.45
N LYS A 474 -13.74 17.00 5.23
CA LYS A 474 -14.35 16.56 6.49
C LYS A 474 -15.27 15.35 6.29
N ILE A 475 -16.14 15.41 5.28
CA ILE A 475 -17.04 14.30 4.95
C ILE A 475 -16.24 13.05 4.56
N ALA A 476 -15.21 13.19 3.73
CA ALA A 476 -14.38 12.06 3.30
C ALA A 476 -13.66 11.38 4.47
N VAL A 477 -13.05 12.17 5.38
CA VAL A 477 -12.38 11.65 6.57
C VAL A 477 -13.39 11.00 7.52
N TRP A 478 -14.55 11.61 7.73
CA TRP A 478 -15.60 11.02 8.56
C TRP A 478 -16.11 9.69 7.99
N GLN A 479 -16.37 9.62 6.68
CA GLN A 479 -16.80 8.39 6.02
C GLN A 479 -15.76 7.27 6.15
N TYR A 480 -14.47 7.60 6.09
CA TYR A 480 -13.41 6.64 6.36
C TYR A 480 -13.55 6.04 7.77
N PHE A 481 -13.65 6.88 8.82
CA PHE A 481 -13.75 6.37 10.20
C PHE A 481 -15.09 5.66 10.48
N GLN A 482 -16.19 6.09 9.87
CA GLN A 482 -17.47 5.37 9.96
C GLN A 482 -17.40 3.97 9.37
N SER A 483 -16.60 3.76 8.31
CA SER A 483 -16.44 2.45 7.70
C SER A 483 -15.71 1.42 8.60
N LEU A 484 -15.07 1.88 9.67
CA LEU A 484 -14.30 1.04 10.59
C LEU A 484 -15.13 0.45 11.74
N ASP A 485 -16.41 0.82 11.87
CA ASP A 485 -17.34 0.33 12.91
C ASP A 485 -16.73 0.36 14.34
N LEU A 486 -16.21 1.53 14.74
CA LEU A 486 -15.40 1.67 15.95
C LEU A 486 -16.21 1.61 17.26
N GLY A 487 -17.54 1.64 17.16
CA GLY A 487 -18.47 1.77 18.28
C GLY A 487 -18.58 3.21 18.83
N GLU A 488 -19.71 3.49 19.50
CA GLU A 488 -20.15 4.85 19.88
C GLU A 488 -19.10 5.65 20.67
N LYS A 489 -18.37 5.00 21.59
CA LYS A 489 -17.33 5.66 22.39
C LYS A 489 -16.20 6.20 21.52
N ASN A 490 -15.64 5.36 20.65
CA ASN A 490 -14.51 5.73 19.81
C ASN A 490 -14.93 6.71 18.71
N GLU A 491 -16.14 6.57 18.17
CA GLU A 491 -16.70 7.53 17.21
C GLU A 491 -16.80 8.94 17.81
N LYS A 492 -17.15 9.05 19.09
CA LYS A 492 -17.17 10.34 19.78
C LYS A 492 -15.78 10.96 19.87
N SER A 493 -14.74 10.18 20.16
CA SER A 493 -13.35 10.64 20.16
C SER A 493 -12.88 11.06 18.76
N VAL A 494 -13.30 10.33 17.71
CA VAL A 494 -13.05 10.72 16.32
C VAL A 494 -13.73 12.06 16.01
N GLN A 495 -14.99 12.26 16.42
CA GLN A 495 -15.71 13.51 16.16
C GLN A 495 -15.03 14.72 16.82
N GLN A 496 -14.49 14.55 18.04
CA GLN A 496 -13.77 15.61 18.76
C GLN A 496 -12.47 16.03 18.07
N THR A 497 -11.84 15.13 17.32
CA THR A 497 -10.54 15.36 16.66
C THR A 497 -10.64 15.57 15.15
N LEU A 498 -11.86 15.46 14.59
CA LEU A 498 -12.12 15.55 13.16
C LEU A 498 -11.83 16.95 12.59
N ASP A 499 -12.39 18.01 13.17
CA ASP A 499 -12.16 19.37 12.68
C ASP A 499 -10.69 19.80 12.82
N PRO A 500 -10.01 19.58 13.96
CA PRO A 500 -8.58 19.85 14.08
C PRO A 500 -7.73 19.13 13.03
N SER A 501 -7.98 17.84 12.78
CA SER A 501 -7.19 17.05 11.81
C SER A 501 -7.42 17.48 10.36
N VAL A 502 -8.66 17.81 10.00
CA VAL A 502 -9.03 18.33 8.67
C VAL A 502 -8.41 19.70 8.45
N ASN A 503 -8.55 20.63 9.39
CA ASN A 503 -7.95 21.95 9.29
C ASN A 503 -6.43 21.86 9.15
N PHE A 504 -5.81 20.99 9.96
CA PHE A 504 -4.37 20.77 9.93
C PHE A 504 -3.90 20.30 8.55
N ALA A 505 -4.56 19.27 8.00
CA ALA A 505 -4.22 18.75 6.68
C ALA A 505 -4.49 19.74 5.55
N TYR A 506 -5.57 20.53 5.64
CA TYR A 506 -5.92 21.48 4.59
C TYR A 506 -4.84 22.55 4.43
N HIS A 507 -4.42 23.15 5.55
CA HIS A 507 -3.49 24.28 5.54
C HIS A 507 -2.03 23.84 5.36
N GLY A 508 -1.63 22.72 5.96
CA GLY A 508 -0.28 22.18 5.74
C GLY A 508 -0.05 21.69 4.31
N TYR A 509 -1.08 21.11 3.69
CA TYR A 509 -0.92 20.35 2.43
C TYR A 509 -1.76 20.93 1.29
N THR A 510 -2.12 22.22 1.36
CA THR A 510 -3.05 22.88 0.41
C THR A 510 -2.67 22.70 -1.06
N SER A 511 -1.37 22.65 -1.36
CA SER A 511 -0.85 22.48 -2.73
C SER A 511 -0.83 21.04 -3.22
N LEU A 512 -1.25 20.07 -2.40
CA LEU A 512 -1.28 18.65 -2.75
C LEU A 512 -2.68 18.19 -3.20
N PRO A 513 -2.75 17.09 -4.00
CA PRO A 513 -4.01 16.50 -4.43
C PRO A 513 -4.96 16.24 -3.26
N PHE A 514 -6.26 16.42 -3.50
CA PHE A 514 -7.30 16.25 -2.48
C PHE A 514 -7.18 14.93 -1.71
N GLN A 515 -6.94 13.83 -2.42
CA GLN A 515 -6.77 12.50 -1.81
C GLN A 515 -5.59 12.43 -0.84
N VAL A 516 -4.47 13.11 -1.14
CA VAL A 516 -3.30 13.18 -0.25
C VAL A 516 -3.63 13.99 1.00
N ARG A 517 -4.39 15.08 0.86
CA ARG A 517 -4.88 15.86 1.99
C ARG A 517 -5.82 15.05 2.89
N VAL A 518 -6.72 14.25 2.31
CA VAL A 518 -7.59 13.32 3.07
C VAL A 518 -6.74 12.29 3.84
N LEU A 519 -5.73 11.69 3.20
CA LEU A 519 -4.83 10.74 3.87
C LEU A 519 -4.05 11.39 5.02
N GLY A 520 -3.55 12.61 4.81
CA GLY A 520 -2.91 13.40 5.86
C GLY A 520 -3.86 13.65 7.03
N ALA A 521 -5.10 14.06 6.76
CA ALA A 521 -6.11 14.28 7.79
C ALA A 521 -6.40 13.01 8.60
N ILE A 522 -6.51 11.84 7.93
CA ILE A 522 -6.67 10.55 8.61
C ILE A 522 -5.46 10.24 9.51
N GLN A 523 -4.24 10.43 9.01
CA GLN A 523 -3.02 10.22 9.80
C GLN A 523 -2.99 11.13 11.04
N PHE A 524 -3.30 12.43 10.91
CA PHE A 524 -3.31 13.35 12.05
C PHE A 524 -4.41 13.03 13.04
N LEU A 525 -5.58 12.60 12.56
CA LEU A 525 -6.66 12.14 13.44
C LEU A 525 -6.18 10.95 14.28
N TYR A 526 -5.54 9.95 13.68
CA TYR A 526 -4.95 8.85 14.45
C TYR A 526 -3.87 9.32 15.44
N MET A 527 -3.02 10.27 15.04
CA MET A 527 -2.01 10.82 15.95
C MET A 527 -2.65 11.53 17.15
N PHE A 528 -3.76 12.26 16.96
CA PHE A 528 -4.52 12.86 18.06
C PHE A 528 -5.22 11.82 18.92
N LEU A 529 -5.81 10.78 18.34
CA LEU A 529 -6.39 9.68 19.12
C LEU A 529 -5.34 8.95 19.97
N VAL A 530 -4.13 8.76 19.42
CA VAL A 530 -2.99 8.22 20.17
C VAL A 530 -2.50 9.20 21.23
N ASP A 531 -2.60 10.50 21.03
CA ASP A 531 -2.18 11.48 22.05
C ASP A 531 -3.17 11.57 23.21
N ASP A 532 -4.47 11.67 22.87
CA ASP A 532 -5.57 12.00 23.78
C ASP A 532 -6.19 10.78 24.49
N VAL A 533 -6.19 9.61 23.83
CA VAL A 533 -6.95 8.43 24.29
C VAL A 533 -6.03 7.25 24.63
N ALA A 534 -4.70 7.38 24.45
CA ALA A 534 -3.74 6.31 24.73
C ALA A 534 -3.81 5.77 26.16
N GLU A 535 -4.21 6.57 27.14
CA GLU A 535 -4.33 6.11 28.53
C GLU A 535 -5.39 5.02 28.69
N GLU A 536 -6.39 4.97 27.81
CA GLU A 536 -7.46 3.98 27.85
C GLU A 536 -7.04 2.60 27.30
N PHE A 537 -5.97 2.53 26.52
CA PHE A 537 -5.49 1.31 25.85
C PHE A 537 -3.95 1.24 25.81
N ILE A 538 -3.29 1.71 26.86
CA ILE A 538 -1.83 1.85 26.90
C ILE A 538 -1.10 0.50 26.78
N GLU A 539 -1.71 -0.58 27.26
CA GLU A 539 -1.16 -1.95 27.15
C GLU A 539 -1.17 -2.43 25.68
N GLU A 540 -2.26 -2.18 24.96
CA GLU A 540 -2.37 -2.48 23.53
C GLU A 540 -1.42 -1.61 22.70
N LEU A 541 -1.29 -0.33 23.07
CA LEU A 541 -0.40 0.61 22.41
C LEU A 541 1.08 0.22 22.56
N GLN A 542 1.48 -0.32 23.73
CA GLN A 542 2.82 -0.87 23.96
C GLN A 542 3.16 -2.04 23.02
N ALA A 543 2.18 -2.87 22.68
CA ALA A 543 2.37 -4.00 21.78
C ALA A 543 2.26 -3.62 20.30
N PHE A 544 1.76 -2.42 19.97
CA PHE A 544 1.44 -2.03 18.58
C PHE A 544 2.62 -2.24 17.62
N GLY A 545 3.81 -1.71 17.95
CA GLY A 545 4.96 -1.81 17.05
C GLY A 545 5.42 -3.24 16.82
N GLN A 546 5.42 -4.06 17.88
CA GLN A 546 5.74 -5.48 17.76
C GLN A 546 4.71 -6.21 16.90
N ASN A 547 3.42 -5.97 17.14
CA ASN A 547 2.33 -6.58 16.40
C ASN A 547 2.36 -6.17 14.93
N PHE A 548 2.59 -4.89 14.65
CA PHE A 548 2.68 -4.34 13.29
C PHE A 548 3.79 -5.05 12.48
N VAL A 549 4.99 -5.17 13.06
CA VAL A 549 6.15 -5.80 12.42
C VAL A 549 5.97 -7.31 12.26
N LEU A 550 5.40 -7.98 13.26
CA LEU A 550 5.15 -9.43 13.24
C LEU A 550 3.86 -9.82 12.53
N ASN A 551 3.12 -8.84 11.98
CA ASN A 551 1.81 -9.02 11.37
C ASN A 551 0.81 -9.76 12.29
N GLN A 552 0.82 -9.41 13.58
CA GLN A 552 -0.11 -9.92 14.59
C GLN A 552 -1.33 -9.01 14.71
N LEU A 553 -2.46 -9.60 15.10
CA LEU A 553 -3.72 -8.87 15.26
C LEU A 553 -3.65 -7.87 16.44
N HIS A 554 -4.15 -6.66 16.21
CA HIS A 554 -4.38 -5.68 17.27
C HIS A 554 -5.73 -5.92 17.95
N LYS A 555 -5.81 -5.69 19.26
CA LYS A 555 -7.05 -5.87 20.03
C LYS A 555 -7.98 -4.65 19.96
N HIS A 556 -7.41 -3.45 19.80
CA HIS A 556 -8.15 -2.20 19.84
C HIS A 556 -8.56 -1.75 18.44
N PRO A 557 -9.85 -1.41 18.17
CA PRO A 557 -10.33 -1.03 16.83
C PRO A 557 -9.58 0.13 16.19
N ILE A 558 -9.22 1.16 16.98
CA ILE A 558 -8.41 2.30 16.50
C ILE A 558 -7.05 1.81 15.98
N LEU A 559 -6.42 0.85 16.66
CA LEU A 559 -5.10 0.33 16.28
C LEU A 559 -5.19 -0.59 15.05
N ILE A 560 -6.28 -1.34 14.89
CA ILE A 560 -6.55 -2.10 13.65
C ILE A 560 -6.66 -1.15 12.45
N GLY A 561 -7.41 -0.05 12.62
CA GLY A 561 -7.56 0.98 11.61
C GLY A 561 -6.24 1.67 11.28
N LEU A 562 -5.46 2.06 12.31
CA LEU A 562 -4.15 2.68 12.14
C LEU A 562 -3.16 1.76 11.42
N ASP A 563 -3.08 0.48 11.79
CA ASP A 563 -2.27 -0.51 11.08
C ASP A 563 -2.63 -0.58 9.58
N SER A 564 -3.93 -0.68 9.29
CA SER A 564 -4.45 -0.73 7.93
C SER A 564 -4.11 0.55 7.15
N HIS A 565 -4.28 1.72 7.77
CA HIS A 565 -3.92 3.01 7.19
C HIS A 565 -2.44 3.08 6.83
N LEU A 566 -1.57 2.74 7.78
CA LEU A 566 -0.11 2.76 7.61
C LEU A 566 0.36 1.84 6.48
N ARG A 567 -0.21 0.63 6.36
CA ARG A 567 0.09 -0.27 5.23
C ARG A 567 -0.38 0.32 3.91
N ASN A 568 -1.57 0.93 3.90
CA ASN A 568 -2.17 1.52 2.71
C ASN A 568 -1.40 2.74 2.17
N LEU A 569 -0.62 3.45 3.01
CA LEU A 569 0.22 4.56 2.55
C LEU A 569 1.24 4.16 1.47
N SER A 570 1.61 2.87 1.38
CA SER A 570 2.49 2.34 0.31
C SER A 570 1.93 2.54 -1.09
N ASN A 571 0.61 2.69 -1.23
CA ASN A 571 -0.04 2.97 -2.51
C ASN A 571 0.18 4.42 -3.01
N TYR A 572 0.64 5.32 -2.13
CA TYR A 572 0.72 6.76 -2.42
C TYR A 572 2.13 7.34 -2.31
N TYR A 573 3.02 6.65 -1.61
CA TYR A 573 4.37 7.12 -1.29
C TYR A 573 5.42 6.08 -1.69
N GLY A 574 6.61 6.55 -2.07
CA GLY A 574 7.71 5.67 -2.44
C GLY A 574 8.26 4.86 -1.27
N PRO A 575 9.05 3.80 -1.53
CA PRO A 575 9.57 2.93 -0.48
C PRO A 575 10.30 3.65 0.66
N TYR A 576 11.15 4.64 0.38
CA TYR A 576 11.86 5.41 1.40
C TYR A 576 10.88 6.21 2.26
N CYS A 577 10.05 7.05 1.63
CA CYS A 577 9.10 7.93 2.27
C CYS A 577 8.06 7.13 3.08
N HIS A 578 7.55 6.04 2.51
CA HIS A 578 6.67 5.11 3.21
C HIS A 578 7.34 4.49 4.43
N SER A 579 8.57 3.97 4.29
CA SER A 579 9.30 3.38 5.41
C SER A 579 9.58 4.39 6.53
N VAL A 580 9.87 5.65 6.19
CA VAL A 580 10.10 6.71 7.17
C VAL A 580 8.81 7.08 7.89
N MET A 581 7.66 7.13 7.21
CA MET A 581 6.37 7.37 7.87
C MET A 581 5.98 6.23 8.81
N ILE A 582 6.23 4.97 8.43
CA ILE A 582 6.05 3.82 9.34
C ILE A 582 6.95 3.97 10.55
N LYS A 583 8.26 4.12 10.33
CA LYS A 583 9.25 4.28 11.39
C LYS A 583 8.93 5.47 12.30
N GLY A 584 8.50 6.60 11.74
CA GLY A 584 8.12 7.79 12.47
C GLY A 584 6.89 7.57 13.33
N THR A 585 5.88 6.85 12.82
CA THR A 585 4.68 6.51 13.59
C THR A 585 5.00 5.54 14.73
N LEU A 586 5.89 4.58 14.52
CA LEU A 586 6.36 3.68 15.57
C LEU A 586 7.16 4.43 16.66
N ASP A 587 8.05 5.34 16.26
CA ASP A 587 8.77 6.22 17.18
C ASP A 587 7.81 7.09 18.01
N TYR A 588 6.79 7.67 17.36
CA TYR A 588 5.76 8.48 18.01
C TYR A 588 5.00 7.69 19.08
N ILE A 589 4.51 6.50 18.72
CA ILE A 589 3.79 5.60 19.63
C ILE A 589 4.67 5.19 20.82
N ASN A 590 5.91 4.78 20.55
CA ASN A 590 6.87 4.43 21.59
C ASN A 590 7.18 5.62 22.51
N GLY A 591 7.26 6.82 21.93
CA GLY A 591 7.37 8.09 22.63
C GLY A 591 6.27 8.27 23.66
N ARG A 592 5.01 8.13 23.24
CA ARG A 592 3.84 8.27 24.13
C ARG A 592 3.83 7.24 25.25
N VAL A 593 4.21 6.00 24.95
CA VAL A 593 4.38 4.94 25.96
C VAL A 593 5.46 5.32 26.99
N ILE A 594 6.59 5.87 26.54
CA ILE A 594 7.68 6.28 27.43
C ILE A 594 7.26 7.47 28.29
N GLU A 595 6.62 8.48 27.73
CA GLU A 595 6.13 9.64 28.48
C GLU A 595 5.12 9.23 29.56
N HIS A 596 4.22 8.29 29.26
CA HIS A 596 3.30 7.73 30.25
C HIS A 596 4.07 7.05 31.40
N LYS A 597 5.10 6.26 31.10
CA LYS A 597 5.96 5.63 32.13
C LYS A 597 6.76 6.64 32.95
N ILE A 598 7.25 7.71 32.33
CA ILE A 598 7.96 8.80 33.02
C ILE A 598 7.02 9.47 34.03
N LYS A 599 5.79 9.82 33.61
CA LYS A 599 4.77 10.40 34.48
C LYS A 599 4.43 9.49 35.67
N GLN A 600 4.27 8.18 35.43
CA GLN A 600 3.97 7.21 36.50
C GLN A 600 5.11 6.97 37.49
N SER A 601 6.36 7.07 37.04
CA SER A 601 7.54 6.77 37.86
C SER A 601 8.16 8.01 38.53
N ASN A 602 7.64 9.20 38.23
CA ASN A 602 8.27 10.49 38.58
C ASN A 602 9.75 10.53 38.16
N PHE A 603 10.07 9.89 37.03
CA PHE A 603 11.42 9.79 36.52
C PHE A 603 11.88 11.16 36.02
N LYS A 604 13.13 11.52 36.34
CA LYS A 604 13.78 12.73 35.82
C LYS A 604 15.09 12.33 35.16
N PHE A 605 15.36 12.94 34.01
CA PHE A 605 16.66 12.79 33.37
C PHE A 605 17.75 13.39 34.29
N SER A 606 18.90 12.73 34.35
CA SER A 606 20.09 13.29 34.98
C SER A 606 20.47 14.59 34.27
N SER A 607 21.00 15.57 35.01
CA SER A 607 21.62 16.77 34.43
C SER A 607 22.81 16.46 33.51
N GLU A 608 23.37 15.25 33.61
CA GLU A 608 24.42 14.77 32.72
C GLU A 608 23.88 14.30 31.35
N SER A 609 22.56 14.09 31.20
CA SER A 609 21.91 13.60 29.98
C SER A 609 21.63 14.71 28.96
N ARG A 610 22.63 15.55 28.66
CA ARG A 610 22.48 16.79 27.86
C ARG A 610 21.87 16.61 26.47
N LEU A 611 22.05 15.46 25.81
CA LEU A 611 21.50 15.21 24.47
C LEU A 611 20.10 14.59 24.48
N MET A 612 19.66 14.09 25.63
CA MET A 612 18.41 13.33 25.73
C MET A 612 17.17 14.17 25.44
N PRO A 613 17.04 15.44 25.91
CA PRO A 613 15.88 16.27 25.57
C PRO A 613 15.71 16.44 24.05
N MET A 614 16.81 16.68 23.33
CA MET A 614 16.79 16.79 21.87
C MET A 614 16.45 15.48 21.18
N PHE A 615 17.07 14.37 21.61
CA PHE A 615 16.77 13.05 21.08
C PHE A 615 15.28 12.72 21.25
N LEU A 616 14.74 12.87 22.47
CA LEU A 616 13.36 12.56 22.77
C LEU A 616 12.40 13.43 21.94
N ARG A 617 12.67 14.75 21.83
CA ARG A 617 11.82 15.66 21.06
C ARG A 617 11.61 15.21 19.62
N THR A 618 12.69 14.83 18.93
CA THR A 618 12.63 14.36 17.53
C THR A 618 11.93 13.00 17.35
N LYS A 619 11.64 12.29 18.43
CA LYS A 619 10.93 10.99 18.42
C LYS A 619 9.46 11.13 18.76
N VAL A 620 9.15 11.98 19.74
CA VAL A 620 7.78 12.15 20.25
C VAL A 620 6.98 13.22 19.50
N GLY A 621 7.66 14.13 18.77
CA GLY A 621 6.99 15.26 18.11
C GLY A 621 6.20 14.93 16.84
N GLY A 622 6.41 13.76 16.23
CA GLY A 622 5.70 13.36 15.00
C GLY A 622 6.04 14.20 13.74
N ALA A 623 6.93 15.19 13.87
CA ALA A 623 7.32 16.10 12.79
C ALA A 623 7.88 15.39 11.56
N GLU A 624 8.66 14.33 11.73
CA GLU A 624 9.21 13.56 10.60
C GLU A 624 8.10 12.91 9.75
N ILE A 625 7.00 12.47 10.38
CA ILE A 625 5.83 11.94 9.67
C ILE A 625 5.23 13.06 8.81
N MET A 626 4.97 14.22 9.41
CA MET A 626 4.37 15.38 8.74
C MET A 626 5.19 15.83 7.53
N ILE A 627 6.52 15.87 7.65
CA ILE A 627 7.38 16.26 6.54
C ILE A 627 7.31 15.26 5.39
N HIS A 628 7.30 13.96 5.66
CA HIS A 628 7.28 12.96 4.60
C HIS A 628 5.92 12.89 3.87
N PHE A 629 4.82 13.30 4.51
CA PHE A 629 3.54 13.50 3.83
C PHE A 629 3.58 14.57 2.72
N LEU A 630 4.60 15.44 2.68
CA LEU A 630 4.74 16.45 1.62
C LEU A 630 5.09 15.85 0.26
N TYR A 631 5.58 14.61 0.21
CA TYR A 631 6.21 14.03 -0.99
C TYR A 631 5.46 12.81 -1.54
N PRO A 632 4.16 12.92 -1.92
CA PRO A 632 3.44 11.81 -2.54
C PRO A 632 4.03 11.49 -3.92
N ASN A 633 4.12 10.21 -4.27
CA ASN A 633 4.72 9.75 -5.53
C ASN A 633 4.00 10.29 -6.78
N SER A 634 2.73 10.67 -6.65
CA SER A 634 1.95 11.25 -7.76
C SER A 634 2.39 12.67 -8.14
N VAL A 635 3.06 13.39 -7.23
CA VAL A 635 3.53 14.78 -7.45
C VAL A 635 5.05 14.87 -7.39
N PHE A 636 5.67 14.16 -6.45
CA PHE A 636 7.11 14.11 -6.23
C PHE A 636 7.58 12.65 -6.26
N PRO A 637 7.75 12.03 -7.44
CA PRO A 637 8.25 10.67 -7.57
C PRO A 637 9.55 10.48 -6.81
N GLU A 638 9.58 9.52 -5.89
CA GLU A 638 10.69 9.37 -4.95
C GLU A 638 12.04 9.17 -5.64
N GLU A 639 12.09 8.45 -6.76
CA GLU A 639 13.29 8.22 -7.56
C GLU A 639 13.95 9.50 -8.08
N GLU A 640 13.17 10.57 -8.25
CA GLU A 640 13.65 11.85 -8.78
C GLU A 640 13.90 12.88 -7.65
N TYR A 641 13.05 12.88 -6.62
CA TYR A 641 13.00 13.96 -5.65
C TYR A 641 13.66 13.65 -4.30
N VAL A 642 13.88 12.37 -3.93
CA VAL A 642 14.40 12.01 -2.60
C VAL A 642 15.71 12.70 -2.27
N MET A 643 16.66 12.72 -3.21
CA MET A 643 17.97 13.37 -3.00
C MET A 643 17.90 14.89 -2.99
N GLN A 644 16.77 15.48 -3.41
CA GLN A 644 16.58 16.93 -3.40
C GLN A 644 16.02 17.44 -2.08
N TYR A 645 15.09 16.70 -1.46
CA TYR A 645 14.49 17.11 -0.18
C TYR A 645 15.17 16.48 1.04
N PHE A 646 15.84 15.33 0.91
CA PHE A 646 16.51 14.66 2.02
C PHE A 646 17.50 15.56 2.81
N PRO A 647 18.32 16.41 2.16
CA PRO A 647 19.26 17.26 2.89
C PRO A 647 18.61 18.27 3.85
N VAL A 648 17.35 18.63 3.63
CA VAL A 648 16.63 19.63 4.46
C VAL A 648 15.65 19.01 5.45
N THR A 649 15.51 17.68 5.46
CA THR A 649 14.52 16.97 6.29
C THR A 649 14.67 17.31 7.77
N LEU A 650 15.90 17.36 8.29
CA LEU A 650 16.13 17.64 9.71
C LEU A 650 15.79 19.08 10.07
N GLU A 651 16.17 20.06 9.24
CA GLU A 651 15.81 21.46 9.44
C GLU A 651 14.29 21.64 9.49
N LEU A 652 13.55 20.93 8.65
CA LEU A 652 12.10 20.98 8.63
C LEU A 652 11.46 20.27 9.84
N VAL A 653 12.06 19.17 10.30
CA VAL A 653 11.66 18.52 11.56
C VAL A 653 11.83 19.48 12.74
N LEU A 654 13.00 20.12 12.86
CA LEU A 654 13.28 21.09 13.92
C LEU A 654 12.37 22.33 13.81
N PHE A 655 12.03 22.76 12.60
CA PHE A 655 11.06 23.83 12.40
C PHE A 655 9.71 23.48 13.05
N ILE A 656 9.15 22.29 12.78
CA ILE A 656 7.84 21.90 13.34
C ILE A 656 7.93 21.82 14.86
N ASP A 657 8.89 21.05 15.37
CA ASP A 657 9.02 20.78 16.80
C ASP A 657 9.21 22.09 17.58
N PHE A 658 10.17 22.92 17.18
CA PHE A 658 10.46 24.15 17.91
C PHE A 658 9.41 25.23 17.72
N THR A 659 8.74 25.28 16.56
CA THR A 659 7.61 26.21 16.40
C THR A 659 6.49 25.86 17.36
N ASN A 660 6.17 24.57 17.52
CA ASN A 660 5.21 24.12 18.52
C ASN A 660 5.66 24.51 19.94
N ASP A 661 6.91 24.25 20.33
CA ASP A 661 7.44 24.61 21.66
C ASP A 661 7.46 26.13 21.93
N ILE A 662 7.73 26.96 20.91
CA ILE A 662 7.70 28.43 21.02
C ILE A 662 6.26 28.91 21.23
N LEU A 663 5.32 28.40 20.43
CA LEU A 663 3.94 28.89 20.39
C LEU A 663 3.10 28.30 21.52
N SER A 664 3.44 27.13 22.05
CA SER A 664 2.79 26.55 23.24
C SER A 664 3.35 27.08 24.56
N TYR A 665 4.53 27.72 24.55
CA TYR A 665 5.20 28.18 25.77
C TYR A 665 4.29 28.97 26.71
N TYR A 666 3.50 29.91 26.17
CA TYR A 666 2.60 30.73 26.99
C TYR A 666 1.55 29.88 27.73
N LYS A 667 0.91 28.96 27.02
CA LYS A 667 -0.04 28.00 27.61
C LYS A 667 0.66 27.14 28.67
N GLU A 668 1.78 26.54 28.32
CA GLU A 668 2.46 25.54 29.16
C GLU A 668 3.07 26.14 30.44
N PHE A 669 3.70 27.33 30.37
CA PHE A 669 4.43 27.90 31.51
C PHE A 669 3.74 29.05 32.21
N CYS A 670 2.78 29.74 31.57
CA CYS A 670 2.07 30.86 32.20
C CYS A 670 0.66 30.48 32.66
N LEU A 671 0.01 29.50 32.01
CA LEU A 671 -1.37 29.10 32.34
C LEU A 671 -1.42 27.78 33.11
N ASP A 672 -0.72 26.75 32.62
CA ASP A 672 -0.93 25.37 33.08
C ASP A 672 0.18 24.83 34.00
N ASP A 673 1.31 25.55 34.14
CA ASP A 673 2.50 25.13 34.91
C ASP A 673 2.97 23.70 34.57
N GLU A 674 2.98 23.38 33.27
CA GLU A 674 3.36 22.06 32.77
C GLU A 674 4.83 21.75 33.05
N THR A 675 5.09 20.54 33.53
CA THR A 675 6.45 20.05 33.81
C THR A 675 6.77 18.83 32.94
N GLY A 676 8.03 18.74 32.47
CA GLY A 676 8.50 17.61 31.67
C GLY A 676 8.31 17.74 30.15
N ASN A 677 7.89 18.90 29.65
CA ASN A 677 7.97 19.24 28.22
C ASN A 677 9.43 19.44 27.76
N PHE A 678 9.63 19.66 26.46
CA PHE A 678 10.97 19.81 25.90
C PHE A 678 11.75 20.97 26.53
N VAL A 679 11.09 22.13 26.69
CA VAL A 679 11.72 23.34 27.24
C VAL A 679 12.21 23.11 28.68
N ALA A 680 11.39 22.50 29.53
CA ALA A 680 11.74 22.18 30.91
C ALA A 680 12.88 21.15 30.97
N ASN A 681 12.78 20.05 30.21
CA ASN A 681 13.81 19.02 30.18
C ASN A 681 15.15 19.56 29.65
N PHE A 682 15.11 20.45 28.66
CA PHE A 682 16.31 21.08 28.11
C PHE A 682 16.93 22.05 29.12
N ALA A 683 16.11 22.88 29.76
CA ALA A 683 16.58 23.80 30.78
C ALA A 683 17.26 23.09 31.95
N ASP A 684 16.63 22.02 32.46
CA ASP A 684 17.16 21.20 33.55
C ASP A 684 18.48 20.52 33.15
N ALA A 685 18.54 19.92 31.95
CA ALA A 685 19.73 19.22 31.46
C ALA A 685 20.91 20.16 31.16
N HIS A 686 20.62 21.44 30.88
CA HIS A 686 21.64 22.44 30.54
C HIS A 686 21.89 23.47 31.64
N HIS A 687 21.17 23.40 32.76
CA HIS A 687 21.22 24.35 33.88
C HIS A 687 20.99 25.81 33.44
N VAL A 688 19.96 26.04 32.61
CA VAL A 688 19.56 27.37 32.13
C VAL A 688 18.10 27.65 32.53
N GLN A 689 17.64 28.90 32.44
CA GLN A 689 16.25 29.22 32.73
C GLN A 689 15.35 28.84 31.53
N HIS A 690 14.09 28.46 31.77
CA HIS A 690 13.11 28.16 30.70
C HIS A 690 13.03 29.31 29.67
N LEU A 691 13.11 30.54 30.15
CA LEU A 691 13.04 31.75 29.33
C LEU A 691 14.27 31.92 28.42
N ASP A 692 15.44 31.43 28.84
CA ASP A 692 16.64 31.42 28.00
C ASP A 692 16.52 30.38 26.88
N VAL A 693 15.85 29.25 27.14
CA VAL A 693 15.52 28.26 26.12
C VAL A 693 14.55 28.85 25.10
N LEU A 694 13.51 29.56 25.53
CA LEU A 694 12.60 30.26 24.60
C LEU A 694 13.35 31.29 23.73
N ARG A 695 14.24 32.09 24.32
CA ARG A 695 15.10 33.03 23.56
C ARG A 695 15.96 32.31 22.52
N TYR A 696 16.50 31.14 22.89
CA TYR A 696 17.25 30.33 21.96
C TYR A 696 16.38 29.83 20.80
N LEU A 697 15.23 29.20 21.09
CA LEU A 697 14.35 28.65 20.06
C LEU A 697 13.84 29.73 19.11
N THR A 698 13.40 30.88 19.63
CA THR A 698 12.89 32.00 18.82
C THR A 698 13.93 32.57 17.85
N SER A 699 15.22 32.52 18.19
CA SER A 699 16.31 32.93 17.29
C SER A 699 16.80 31.82 16.35
N TYR A 700 16.78 30.57 16.80
CA TYR A 700 17.33 29.44 16.06
C TYR A 700 16.37 28.91 14.99
N THR A 701 15.07 28.83 15.30
CA THR A 701 14.06 28.29 14.38
C THR A 701 14.01 29.03 13.03
N PRO A 702 13.98 30.38 12.97
CA PRO A 702 14.06 31.10 11.70
C PRO A 702 15.35 30.82 10.92
N THR A 703 16.47 30.62 11.63
CA THR A 703 17.77 30.33 11.02
C THR A 703 17.78 28.98 10.29
N VAL A 704 17.26 27.92 10.93
CA VAL A 704 17.18 26.59 10.29
C VAL A 704 16.17 26.56 9.15
N THR A 705 15.04 27.24 9.29
CA THR A 705 14.04 27.35 8.21
C THR A 705 14.62 28.08 6.99
N LYS A 706 15.37 29.17 7.21
CA LYS A 706 16.06 29.89 6.13
C LYS A 706 17.13 29.03 5.45
N SER A 707 17.86 28.21 6.22
CA SER A 707 18.81 27.24 5.67
C SER A 707 18.11 26.25 4.72
N ALA A 708 16.96 25.69 5.12
CA ALA A 708 16.18 24.79 4.28
C ALA A 708 15.72 25.47 2.98
N TYR A 709 15.22 26.71 3.06
CA TYR A 709 14.82 27.46 1.87
C TYR A 709 15.98 27.71 0.91
N GLU A 710 17.16 28.05 1.42
CA GLU A 710 18.34 28.32 0.61
C GLU A 710 18.85 27.05 -0.10
N GLN A 711 18.81 25.90 0.58
CA GLN A 711 19.15 24.61 -0.02
C GLN A 711 18.19 24.22 -1.15
N LEU A 712 16.90 24.55 -1.01
CA LEU A 712 15.87 24.30 -2.02
C LEU A 712 15.75 25.37 -3.11
N ARG A 713 16.60 26.41 -3.11
CA ARG A 713 16.49 27.54 -4.07
C ARG A 713 16.51 27.14 -5.55
N ASN A 714 17.17 26.02 -5.86
CA ASN A 714 17.29 25.49 -7.22
C ASN A 714 16.15 24.53 -7.60
N SER A 715 15.24 24.23 -6.67
CA SER A 715 14.06 23.39 -6.89
C SER A 715 12.79 24.19 -6.58
N PRO A 716 12.32 25.07 -7.50
CA PRO A 716 11.24 26.02 -7.24
C PRO A 716 9.94 25.38 -6.74
N LEU A 717 9.62 24.17 -7.24
CA LEU A 717 8.45 23.41 -6.82
C LEU A 717 8.54 22.98 -5.34
N LEU A 718 9.67 22.40 -4.94
CA LEU A 718 9.92 22.00 -3.55
C LEU A 718 9.98 23.21 -2.62
N LEU A 719 10.62 24.30 -3.06
CA LEU A 719 10.69 25.53 -2.27
C LEU A 719 9.29 26.12 -2.02
N ALA A 720 8.46 26.17 -3.07
CA ALA A 720 7.08 26.67 -2.94
C ALA A 720 6.24 25.78 -2.02
N LEU A 721 6.33 24.46 -2.18
CA LEU A 721 5.67 23.47 -1.32
C LEU A 721 6.03 23.68 0.15
N VAL A 722 7.34 23.73 0.46
CA VAL A 722 7.83 23.87 1.83
C VAL A 722 7.44 25.24 2.41
N LYS A 723 7.49 26.33 1.63
CA LYS A 723 7.01 27.64 2.08
C LYS A 723 5.52 27.62 2.43
N ASN A 724 4.69 27.04 1.56
CA ASN A 724 3.26 26.91 1.81
C ASN A 724 2.98 26.09 3.08
N PHE A 725 3.69 24.96 3.25
CA PHE A 725 3.60 24.15 4.46
C PHE A 725 3.96 24.94 5.72
N THR A 726 5.10 25.66 5.72
CA THR A 726 5.53 26.45 6.88
C THR A 726 4.52 27.54 7.27
N GLN A 727 3.94 28.24 6.28
CA GLN A 727 2.94 29.27 6.52
C GLN A 727 1.62 28.69 7.05
N GLY A 728 1.17 27.58 6.46
CA GLY A 728 -0.01 26.85 6.91
C GLY A 728 0.13 26.35 8.34
N MET A 729 1.30 25.80 8.69
CA MET A 729 1.62 25.32 10.04
C MET A 729 1.59 26.43 11.09
N ILE A 730 2.25 27.55 10.84
CA ILE A 730 2.26 28.69 11.77
C ILE A 730 0.84 29.25 11.93
N MET A 731 0.10 29.38 10.83
CA MET A 731 -1.28 29.83 10.85
C MET A 731 -2.13 28.95 11.78
N LEU A 732 -2.06 27.62 11.64
CA LEU A 732 -2.79 26.67 12.49
C LEU A 732 -2.49 26.86 13.97
N PHE A 733 -1.23 27.01 14.36
CA PHE A 733 -0.86 27.22 15.76
C PHE A 733 -1.37 28.57 16.28
N THR A 734 -1.29 29.63 15.49
CA THR A 734 -1.78 30.96 15.89
C THR A 734 -3.30 31.07 15.93
N ALA A 735 -4.01 30.24 15.17
CA ALA A 735 -5.47 30.28 15.06
C ALA A 735 -6.18 29.27 15.97
N HIS A 736 -5.48 28.28 16.53
CA HIS A 736 -6.10 27.28 17.40
C HIS A 736 -6.11 27.74 18.86
N ARG A 737 -7.30 27.69 19.48
CA ARG A 737 -7.52 28.18 20.85
C ARG A 737 -6.66 27.52 21.92
N ARG A 738 -6.18 26.29 21.69
CA ARG A 738 -5.27 25.57 22.61
C ARG A 738 -4.02 26.37 22.98
N TYR A 739 -3.54 27.26 22.11
CA TYR A 739 -2.29 28.00 22.33
C TYR A 739 -2.46 29.33 23.08
N HIS A 740 -3.69 29.81 23.25
CA HIS A 740 -4.02 31.07 23.93
C HIS A 740 -3.28 32.32 23.40
N LEU A 741 -2.90 32.31 22.12
CA LEU A 741 -2.09 33.37 21.52
C LEU A 741 -2.93 34.61 21.19
N VAL A 742 -4.20 34.46 20.78
CA VAL A 742 -5.07 35.61 20.53
C VAL A 742 -5.30 36.41 21.81
N GLU A 743 -5.46 35.74 22.96
CA GLU A 743 -5.57 36.38 24.26
C GLU A 743 -4.26 37.09 24.66
N LEU A 744 -3.10 36.45 24.41
CA LEU A 744 -1.80 37.05 24.69
C LEU A 744 -1.60 38.38 23.93
N PHE A 745 -2.15 38.48 22.72
CA PHE A 745 -2.03 39.64 21.84
C PHE A 745 -3.29 40.53 21.78
N ALA A 746 -4.26 40.32 22.66
CA ALA A 746 -5.57 40.97 22.58
C ALA A 746 -5.51 42.51 22.67
N ASP A 747 -4.54 43.04 23.42
CA ASP A 747 -4.30 44.48 23.60
C ASP A 747 -3.82 45.19 22.33
N GLU A 748 -3.30 44.44 21.36
CA GLU A 748 -2.71 44.97 20.13
C GLU A 748 -3.41 44.51 18.86
N GLN A 749 -4.38 43.59 18.97
CA GLN A 749 -5.06 42.96 17.82
C GLN A 749 -4.05 42.38 16.81
N TYR A 750 -2.93 41.86 17.31
CA TYR A 750 -1.81 41.42 16.47
C TYR A 750 -2.12 40.15 15.68
N LEU A 751 -2.98 39.29 16.22
CA LEU A 751 -3.49 38.07 15.60
C LEU A 751 -5.00 38.19 15.34
N PRO A 752 -5.52 37.54 14.28
CA PRO A 752 -6.96 37.50 14.04
C PRO A 752 -7.69 36.80 15.20
N ALA A 753 -8.96 37.20 15.43
CA ALA A 753 -9.80 36.54 16.43
C ALA A 753 -9.97 35.05 16.12
N TYR A 754 -10.15 34.22 17.15
CA TYR A 754 -10.48 32.82 16.95
C TYR A 754 -11.74 32.67 16.10
N ASN A 755 -11.71 31.72 15.17
CA ASN A 755 -12.92 31.22 14.54
C ASN A 755 -13.74 30.49 15.62
N GLU A 756 -15.07 30.60 15.62
CA GLU A 756 -15.93 29.96 16.63
C GLU A 756 -15.77 28.43 16.70
N ASP A 757 -15.22 27.82 15.64
CA ASP A 757 -14.94 26.38 15.50
C ASP A 757 -13.42 26.03 15.44
N ALA A 758 -12.52 26.90 15.92
CA ALA A 758 -11.05 26.68 15.94
C ALA A 758 -10.46 26.30 17.31
#